data_AF-A0A2K9NNR5-F1
#
_entry.id   AF-A0A2K9NNR5-F1
#
_cell.length_a   1.000
_cell.length_b   1.000
_cell.length_c   1.000
_cell.angle_alpha   90.00
_cell.angle_beta   90.00
_cell.angle_gamma   90.00
#
_symmetry.space_group_name_H-M   'P 1'
#
loop_
_entity.id
_entity.type
_entity.pdbx_description
1 polymer ?
#
loop_
_entity_poly.entity_id
_entity_poly.type
_entity_poly.pdbx_seq_one_letter_code
_entity_poly.pdbx_strand_id
1 'polypeptide(L)'
;MASDDLIYNDQVLSSREADILGNSQKVDLSLLNPRPNDLWDSTVTNVDDQSEIAIRDNDVLSYEGSILSNTGLYRFNAIPTNGNKVYTIHLDKTLHTMLMRKNLLRALGYKIPAMKYLRKVTIQFNSKAAMESFLKREIPEATLGAADRWAATDLVKADQLTVTLKDVAVTEPNEYDFYNVSMGIPTQTINSRSLRALVIPYSLVDLYESVNKFSWVDGKIDNKSVILSHFTANDFATTVDDAVWMLNRLNKLSRADFQKIVADAQFPKEVELVLVEKLISRRNSLNKLFSLKTAEIAFNPKITMGSALREGKIIQKEYPDYASRFAYGDAESPLEQMRFFLYSKIQSNIIDNLVNKLNGEMSIFDLGEKRTEYFQKQFKEGLDHFVETGELLPIKVGAWYSPVVDVNLLLSRDIILGNYLGTDNLVQLADTFGASADVGMFAGIEGLGYDLAGSAKASVSLVRSYSHLKPVKNLKESLKEPYKNMFVGLLKRSLKEKFFSLSELQKLGEKADEAGSAKDEQKKRIEEMFAEIDKNLDVGESLIITDRLVPSASVRLNFNQGLIGAGIGVSGSVTVLKRIHLYKKSPKVLQIYDDSGFVRNVDISFTVSSYVNWLKVNAKLDRGHYNVNSYMVNLSTDLSENPNLFSNALGVYNVLKNKDFELLDKNNPPVKLDVQFKDRTRGLSLLFWRMKSLTGKTYYDLKAKDGVEGTYYSLEKDFLTGLNPEAFSKQLLNYYLAKEEVEDVRITEDGNRNPGESFFGRSHTQKLRYEASLDTNKRFAQKFLSLSDVKQGWGMSEKKVRKFMTKVNEKFQYPLFDIGQIDFKKLRLFNVGYHMNLYNKGIERLHSIKESEILPLEVKYKKERWCSEDDNRKRSAVCGDLWSLKSLIKKCPKSKNDEAMADCSVELFEKMMDDLDFNDFKKLIGEDSMYIYGTIDGFREKSEVLNDTLYSNTIGKIGSKQWNGPLDVVKDLLGLSGGEFSGGWIREGL
;
A
#
# COMPACT_ATOMS: atom_id res chain seq x y z
N MET A 1 12.22 24.69 22.52
CA MET A 1 12.89 25.44 23.59
C MET A 1 14.28 25.79 23.08
N ALA A 2 14.74 27.03 23.23
CA ALA A 2 16.09 27.39 22.78
C ALA A 2 17.17 26.70 23.64
N SER A 3 18.39 26.59 23.12
CA SER A 3 19.53 26.03 23.85
C SER A 3 19.87 26.84 25.11
N ASP A 4 20.35 26.15 26.13
CA ASP A 4 20.88 26.73 27.37
C ASP A 4 22.42 26.87 27.38
N ASP A 5 23.07 26.63 26.23
CA ASP A 5 24.52 26.62 26.07
C ASP A 5 25.04 27.61 25.02
N LEU A 6 24.22 28.53 24.49
CA LEU A 6 24.64 29.46 23.43
C LEU A 6 25.54 30.57 23.97
N ILE A 7 26.63 30.89 23.27
CA ILE A 7 27.49 32.03 23.61
C ILE A 7 27.10 33.26 22.78
N TYR A 8 26.82 34.38 23.46
CA TYR A 8 26.65 35.70 22.86
C TYR A 8 27.35 36.76 23.73
N ASN A 9 28.22 37.59 23.14
CA ASN A 9 29.03 38.59 23.85
C ASN A 9 29.75 38.01 25.09
N ASP A 10 30.41 36.85 24.92
CA ASP A 10 31.14 36.11 25.96
C ASP A 10 30.31 35.64 27.17
N GLN A 11 28.98 35.68 27.07
CA GLN A 11 28.05 35.15 28.07
C GLN A 11 27.31 33.92 27.55
N VAL A 12 27.12 32.93 28.42
CA VAL A 12 26.31 31.75 28.14
C VAL A 12 24.85 32.09 28.41
N LEU A 13 24.02 31.99 27.39
CA LEU A 13 22.60 32.28 27.45
C LEU A 13 21.83 31.08 27.99
N SER A 14 20.95 31.31 28.96
CA SER A 14 19.90 30.36 29.30
C SER A 14 18.89 30.21 28.16
N SER A 15 18.12 29.12 28.15
CA SER A 15 17.04 28.92 27.15
C SER A 15 16.07 30.10 27.03
N ARG A 16 15.79 30.78 28.15
CA ARG A 16 14.87 31.93 28.16
C ARG A 16 15.53 33.17 27.57
N GLU A 17 16.80 33.41 27.86
CA GLU A 17 17.55 34.54 27.30
C GLU A 17 17.76 34.37 25.81
N ALA A 18 18.10 33.16 25.35
CA ALA A 18 18.20 32.85 23.94
C ALA A 18 16.86 33.06 23.20
N ASP A 19 15.74 32.63 23.79
CA ASP A 19 14.40 32.84 23.22
C ASP A 19 14.03 34.34 23.14
N ILE A 20 14.34 35.12 24.17
CA ILE A 20 14.15 36.58 24.17
C ILE A 20 15.04 37.24 23.10
N LEU A 21 16.30 36.81 23.00
CA LEU A 21 17.27 37.36 22.04
C LEU A 21 16.83 37.10 20.59
N GLY A 22 16.38 35.88 20.29
CA GLY A 22 15.87 35.51 18.97
C GLY A 22 14.57 36.25 18.62
N ASN A 23 13.59 36.26 19.53
CA ASN A 23 12.26 36.82 19.25
C ASN A 23 12.21 38.36 19.33
N SER A 24 12.84 38.95 20.34
CA SER A 24 12.72 40.40 20.62
C SER A 24 13.82 41.23 19.96
N GLN A 25 15.06 40.73 19.96
CA GLN A 25 16.22 41.46 19.43
C GLN A 25 16.58 41.05 17.99
N LYS A 26 15.87 40.07 17.42
CA LYS A 26 16.05 39.56 16.05
C LYS A 26 17.48 39.10 15.75
N VAL A 27 18.18 38.56 16.75
CA VAL A 27 19.47 37.91 16.55
C VAL A 27 19.22 36.52 15.96
N ASP A 28 19.90 36.20 14.86
CA ASP A 28 19.86 34.86 14.28
C ASP A 28 20.64 33.88 15.17
N LEU A 29 19.90 33.07 15.94
CA LEU A 29 20.48 32.11 16.87
C LEU A 29 21.28 31.01 16.15
N SER A 30 21.07 30.78 14.86
CA SER A 30 21.80 29.76 14.08
C SER A 30 23.27 30.12 13.86
N LEU A 31 23.65 31.38 14.08
CA LEU A 31 25.03 31.88 13.96
C LEU A 31 25.85 31.73 15.24
N LEU A 32 25.19 31.53 16.39
CA LEU A 32 25.86 31.41 17.69
C LEU A 32 26.46 30.00 17.87
N ASN A 33 27.55 29.89 18.61
CA ASN A 33 28.13 28.58 18.95
C ASN A 33 27.69 28.15 20.35
N PRO A 34 27.55 26.83 20.59
CA PRO A 34 27.43 26.34 21.94
C PRO A 34 28.76 26.56 22.69
N ARG A 35 28.69 26.59 24.01
CA ARG A 35 29.86 26.57 24.87
C ARG A 35 30.68 25.30 24.58
N PRO A 36 32.00 25.42 24.35
CA PRO A 36 32.87 24.26 24.26
C PRO A 36 32.69 23.33 25.46
N ASN A 37 32.56 22.04 25.19
CA ASN A 37 32.34 21.00 26.18
C ASN A 37 33.20 19.78 25.84
N ASP A 38 33.00 18.70 26.60
CA ASP A 38 33.78 17.47 26.46
C ASP A 38 33.50 16.71 25.16
N LEU A 39 32.39 17.01 24.48
CA LEU A 39 32.01 16.38 23.21
C LEU A 39 32.38 17.25 21.98
N TRP A 40 32.40 18.57 22.13
CA TRP A 40 32.56 19.51 21.02
C TRP A 40 33.28 20.79 21.45
N ASP A 41 34.29 21.22 20.69
CA ASP A 41 35.03 22.48 20.96
C ASP A 41 35.46 23.26 19.71
N SER A 42 34.87 22.95 18.55
CA SER A 42 35.20 23.50 17.23
C SER A 42 36.58 23.16 16.66
N THR A 43 37.45 22.47 17.40
CA THR A 43 38.75 22.06 16.89
C THR A 43 38.58 20.90 15.92
N VAL A 44 39.03 21.08 14.68
CA VAL A 44 39.00 20.01 13.67
C VAL A 44 40.17 19.08 13.97
N THR A 45 39.85 17.86 14.40
CA THR A 45 40.83 16.79 14.62
C THR A 45 41.15 16.08 13.32
N ASN A 46 42.29 15.39 13.26
CA ASN A 46 42.62 14.61 12.07
C ASN A 46 41.57 13.49 11.89
N VAL A 47 41.09 13.34 10.65
CA VAL A 47 40.09 12.33 10.29
C VAL A 47 40.72 10.93 10.37
N ASP A 48 41.98 10.79 9.94
CA ASP A 48 42.77 9.56 10.05
C ASP A 48 43.43 9.44 11.43
N ASP A 49 43.03 8.39 12.15
CA ASP A 49 43.50 7.99 13.48
C ASP A 49 44.06 6.56 13.49
N GLN A 50 44.28 5.94 12.33
CA GLN A 50 44.65 4.52 12.26
C GLN A 50 46.00 4.25 12.95
N SER A 51 46.87 5.25 13.06
CA SER A 51 48.15 5.17 13.75
C SER A 51 48.08 5.37 15.27
N GLU A 52 46.95 5.85 15.82
CA GLU A 52 46.81 6.12 17.26
C GLU A 52 46.71 4.83 18.08
N ILE A 53 46.16 3.77 17.48
CA ILE A 53 46.04 2.44 18.11
C ILE A 53 47.16 1.53 17.60
N ALA A 54 47.90 0.94 18.54
CA ALA A 54 49.12 0.18 18.26
C ALA A 54 48.90 -1.19 17.59
N ILE A 55 47.73 -1.82 17.77
CA ILE A 55 47.39 -3.13 17.19
C ILE A 55 47.48 -3.10 15.66
N ARG A 56 47.98 -4.17 15.05
CA ARG A 56 48.12 -4.37 13.60
C ARG A 56 47.28 -5.55 13.09
N ASP A 57 47.11 -5.59 11.77
CA ASP A 57 46.45 -6.71 11.10
C ASP A 57 47.19 -8.03 11.40
N ASN A 58 46.41 -9.07 11.71
CA ASN A 58 46.85 -10.42 12.08
C ASN A 58 47.49 -10.55 13.47
N ASP A 59 47.46 -9.52 14.31
CA ASP A 59 47.85 -9.65 15.72
C ASP A 59 46.97 -10.69 16.45
N VAL A 60 47.54 -11.31 17.48
CA VAL A 60 46.85 -12.31 18.32
C VAL A 60 46.47 -11.68 19.66
N LEU A 61 45.19 -11.76 20.00
CA LEU A 61 44.61 -11.22 21.22
C LEU A 61 43.88 -12.32 22.01
N SER A 62 43.95 -12.29 23.33
CA SER A 62 43.19 -13.15 24.23
C SER A 62 41.81 -12.56 24.50
N TYR A 63 40.76 -13.38 24.41
CA TYR A 63 39.37 -12.98 24.69
C TYR A 63 39.13 -12.86 26.20
N GLU A 64 38.67 -11.68 26.64
CA GLU A 64 38.40 -11.39 28.06
C GLU A 64 36.91 -11.37 28.42
N GLY A 65 36.03 -11.12 27.43
CA GLY A 65 34.58 -11.16 27.66
C GLY A 65 33.78 -10.16 26.83
N SER A 66 32.50 -10.49 26.63
CA SER A 66 31.52 -9.64 25.95
C SER A 66 31.11 -8.42 26.77
N ILE A 67 30.84 -7.31 26.08
CA ILE A 67 30.32 -6.06 26.65
C ILE A 67 28.88 -5.89 26.17
N LEU A 68 28.00 -5.46 27.07
CA LEU A 68 26.63 -5.11 26.70
C LEU A 68 26.62 -4.02 25.63
N SER A 69 25.89 -4.24 24.53
CA SER A 69 25.77 -3.32 23.40
C SER A 69 24.36 -3.30 22.85
N ASN A 70 24.05 -2.28 22.05
CA ASN A 70 22.78 -2.22 21.34
C ASN A 70 22.71 -3.34 20.30
N THR A 71 21.51 -3.86 20.06
CA THR A 71 21.23 -4.87 19.03
C THR A 71 21.78 -4.40 17.67
N GLY A 72 22.54 -5.27 16.99
CA GLY A 72 23.21 -5.01 15.71
C GLY A 72 24.72 -4.79 15.83
N LEU A 73 25.21 -4.36 17.00
CA LEU A 73 26.62 -4.15 17.29
C LEU A 73 27.06 -5.14 18.37
N TYR A 74 28.11 -5.92 18.11
CA TYR A 74 28.71 -6.79 19.11
C TYR A 74 30.06 -6.23 19.56
N ARG A 75 30.28 -6.20 20.88
CA ARG A 75 31.51 -5.68 21.48
C ARG A 75 32.07 -6.66 22.49
N PHE A 76 33.38 -6.83 22.49
CA PHE A 76 34.08 -7.63 23.50
C PHE A 76 35.47 -7.06 23.77
N ASN A 77 35.98 -7.33 24.97
CA ASN A 77 37.33 -6.95 25.36
C ASN A 77 38.34 -8.05 25.01
N ALA A 78 39.52 -7.62 24.56
CA ALA A 78 40.64 -8.49 24.27
C ALA A 78 41.97 -7.84 24.66
N ILE A 79 42.96 -8.66 25.05
CA ILE A 79 44.29 -8.22 25.48
C ILE A 79 45.35 -8.86 24.57
N PRO A 80 46.36 -8.13 24.06
CA PRO A 80 47.45 -8.73 23.29
C PRO A 80 48.20 -9.76 24.11
N THR A 81 48.58 -10.89 23.53
CA THR A 81 49.28 -11.96 24.25
C THR A 81 50.59 -11.51 24.91
N ASN A 82 51.22 -10.45 24.38
CA ASN A 82 52.46 -9.86 24.89
C ASN A 82 52.28 -8.43 25.44
N GLY A 83 51.08 -8.04 25.87
CA GLY A 83 50.80 -6.68 26.37
C GLY A 83 49.73 -6.65 27.47
N ASN A 84 49.62 -5.50 28.14
CA ASN A 84 48.67 -5.30 29.25
C ASN A 84 47.54 -4.31 28.92
N LYS A 85 47.48 -3.83 27.68
CA LYS A 85 46.42 -2.90 27.26
C LYS A 85 45.17 -3.68 26.86
N VAL A 86 44.02 -3.25 27.37
CA VAL A 86 42.71 -3.77 26.98
C VAL A 86 42.27 -3.04 25.71
N TYR A 87 41.74 -3.78 24.76
CA TYR A 87 41.12 -3.24 23.56
C TYR A 87 39.69 -3.74 23.45
N THR A 88 38.79 -2.88 23.00
CA THR A 88 37.42 -3.28 22.68
C THR A 88 37.31 -3.50 21.17
N ILE A 89 36.94 -4.72 20.79
CA ILE A 89 36.70 -5.12 19.40
C ILE A 89 35.22 -4.97 19.08
N HIS A 90 34.92 -4.39 17.93
CA HIS A 90 33.56 -4.09 17.45
C HIS A 90 33.27 -4.89 16.18
N LEU A 91 32.18 -5.65 16.18
CA LEU A 91 31.64 -6.36 15.02
C LEU A 91 30.25 -5.81 14.68
N ASP A 92 30.06 -5.38 13.43
CA ASP A 92 28.81 -4.82 12.93
C ASP A 92 28.70 -5.09 11.42
N LYS A 93 27.48 -5.28 10.91
CA LYS A 93 27.20 -5.37 9.46
C LYS A 93 27.33 -4.02 8.74
N THR A 94 27.40 -2.94 9.50
CA THR A 94 27.50 -1.55 9.07
C THR A 94 28.73 -0.87 9.67
N LEU A 95 29.77 -1.66 9.99
CA LEU A 95 31.01 -1.19 10.61
C LEU A 95 31.59 0.06 9.93
N HIS A 96 31.67 0.03 8.60
CA HIS A 96 32.19 1.15 7.82
C HIS A 96 31.30 2.39 7.87
N THR A 97 29.99 2.25 8.09
CA THR A 97 29.08 3.38 8.37
C THR A 97 29.45 4.04 9.70
N MET A 98 29.76 3.26 10.73
CA MET A 98 30.23 3.80 12.02
C MET A 98 31.55 4.56 11.86
N LEU A 99 32.51 4.02 11.10
CA LEU A 99 33.78 4.70 10.79
C LEU A 99 33.57 5.99 9.98
N MET A 100 32.67 5.97 8.99
CA MET A 100 32.31 7.16 8.23
C MET A 100 31.65 8.24 9.11
N ARG A 101 30.79 7.84 10.04
CA ARG A 101 30.17 8.75 11.00
C ARG A 101 31.19 9.39 11.91
N LYS A 102 32.14 8.61 12.44
CA LYS A 102 33.30 9.12 13.20
C LYS A 102 34.04 10.20 12.41
N ASN A 103 34.42 9.87 11.17
CA ASN A 103 35.19 10.74 10.30
C ASN A 103 34.46 12.06 10.03
N LEU A 104 33.17 12.00 9.73
CA LEU A 104 32.32 13.18 9.55
C LEU A 104 32.24 14.03 10.83
N LEU A 105 31.99 13.41 11.98
CA LEU A 105 31.86 14.12 13.25
C LEU A 105 33.16 14.84 13.65
N ARG A 106 34.32 14.22 13.43
CA ARG A 106 35.63 14.88 13.64
C ARG A 106 35.83 16.08 12.71
N ALA A 107 35.46 15.94 11.44
CA ALA A 107 35.49 17.05 10.48
C ALA A 107 34.56 18.21 10.89
N LEU A 108 33.53 17.95 11.71
CA LEU A 108 32.60 18.94 12.25
C LEU A 108 33.01 19.50 13.64
N GLY A 109 34.16 19.06 14.18
CA GLY A 109 34.74 19.54 15.44
C GLY A 109 34.29 18.79 16.70
N TYR A 110 33.79 17.56 16.56
CA TYR A 110 33.50 16.68 17.69
C TYR A 110 34.73 15.89 18.13
N LYS A 111 34.84 15.66 19.44
CA LYS A 111 35.87 14.83 20.07
C LYS A 111 35.42 13.37 20.05
N ILE A 112 35.91 12.60 19.09
CA ILE A 112 35.59 11.18 18.95
C ILE A 112 36.86 10.35 19.21
N PRO A 113 36.83 9.37 20.12
CA PRO A 113 37.97 8.47 20.38
C PRO A 113 38.44 7.74 19.12
N ALA A 114 39.72 7.35 19.12
CA ALA A 114 40.34 6.61 18.02
C ALA A 114 39.59 5.30 17.74
N MET A 115 39.29 5.02 16.47
CA MET A 115 38.74 3.74 16.01
C MET A 115 39.52 3.24 14.80
N LYS A 116 40.30 2.18 15.03
CA LYS A 116 41.13 1.56 14.00
C LYS A 116 40.39 0.43 13.32
N TYR A 117 40.39 0.41 12.00
CA TYR A 117 39.93 -0.71 11.20
C TYR A 117 41.04 -1.76 11.09
N LEU A 118 40.71 -3.01 11.32
CA LEU A 118 41.59 -4.15 11.05
C LEU A 118 40.91 -5.08 10.06
N ARG A 119 41.65 -5.47 9.02
CA ARG A 119 41.18 -6.46 8.05
C ARG A 119 41.05 -7.82 8.69
N LYS A 120 42.01 -8.18 9.56
CA LYS A 120 42.05 -9.46 10.27
C LYS A 120 42.64 -9.32 11.67
N VAL A 121 42.09 -10.04 12.64
CA VAL A 121 42.66 -10.20 13.98
C VAL A 121 42.42 -11.62 14.48
N THR A 122 43.39 -12.21 15.16
CA THR A 122 43.24 -13.58 15.71
C THR A 122 42.86 -13.49 17.19
N ILE A 123 41.76 -14.14 17.55
CA ILE A 123 41.28 -14.21 18.93
C ILE A 123 41.56 -15.61 19.50
N GLN A 124 42.32 -15.65 20.58
CA GLN A 124 42.63 -16.86 21.37
C GLN A 124 41.62 -16.99 22.51
N PHE A 125 41.04 -18.19 22.65
CA PHE A 125 40.10 -18.51 23.72
C PHE A 125 40.73 -19.42 24.78
N ASN A 126 40.30 -19.25 26.02
CA ASN A 126 40.74 -20.05 27.16
C ASN A 126 40.09 -21.46 27.20
N SER A 127 38.99 -21.67 26.47
CA SER A 127 38.32 -22.97 26.40
C SER A 127 37.52 -23.15 25.12
N LYS A 128 37.31 -24.41 24.73
CA LYS A 128 36.44 -24.78 23.61
C LYS A 128 34.99 -24.31 23.81
N ALA A 129 34.48 -24.38 25.05
CA ALA A 129 33.13 -23.94 25.36
C ALA A 129 32.94 -22.43 25.14
N ALA A 130 33.93 -21.61 25.54
CA ALA A 130 33.90 -20.17 25.30
C ALA A 130 33.91 -19.84 23.80
N MET A 131 34.80 -20.48 23.03
CA MET A 131 34.88 -20.32 21.58
C MET A 131 33.58 -20.73 20.88
N GLU A 132 32.97 -21.86 21.28
CA GLU A 132 31.69 -22.30 20.71
C GLU A 132 30.53 -21.36 21.07
N SER A 133 30.48 -20.85 22.30
CA SER A 133 29.47 -19.88 22.72
C SER A 133 29.60 -18.57 21.93
N PHE A 134 30.83 -18.10 21.74
CA PHE A 134 31.15 -16.92 20.96
C PHE A 134 30.64 -17.03 19.51
N LEU A 135 30.92 -18.14 18.84
CA LEU A 135 30.53 -18.36 17.43
C LEU A 135 29.04 -18.68 17.24
N LYS A 136 28.46 -19.51 18.11
CA LYS A 136 27.08 -20.03 17.92
C LYS A 136 26.00 -19.16 18.57
N ARG A 137 26.35 -18.38 19.59
CA ARG A 137 25.40 -17.59 20.39
C ARG A 137 25.71 -16.10 20.34
N GLU A 138 26.89 -15.69 20.79
CA GLU A 138 27.17 -14.27 21.04
C GLU A 138 27.19 -13.43 19.76
N ILE A 139 27.94 -13.84 18.72
CA ILE A 139 27.95 -13.11 17.44
C ILE A 139 26.55 -13.12 16.79
N PRO A 140 25.85 -14.27 16.63
CA PRO A 140 24.54 -14.27 15.96
C PRO A 140 23.46 -13.46 16.69
N GLU A 141 23.38 -13.57 18.01
CA GLU A 141 22.37 -12.85 18.80
C GLU A 141 22.65 -11.34 18.82
N ALA A 142 23.91 -10.93 18.96
CA ALA A 142 24.25 -9.51 19.09
C ALA A 142 24.28 -8.78 17.74
N THR A 143 24.78 -9.39 16.65
CA THR A 143 24.88 -8.74 15.32
C THR A 143 23.66 -9.01 14.42
N LEU A 144 22.77 -9.92 14.83
CA LEU A 144 21.69 -10.48 14.00
C LEU A 144 22.22 -11.12 12.69
N GLY A 145 23.51 -11.45 12.62
CA GLY A 145 24.20 -11.95 11.43
C GLY A 145 24.83 -13.32 11.68
N ALA A 146 24.97 -14.13 10.63
CA ALA A 146 25.66 -15.40 10.76
C ALA A 146 27.17 -15.16 11.06
N ALA A 147 27.73 -15.96 11.96
CA ALA A 147 29.11 -15.79 12.43
C ALA A 147 30.16 -16.03 11.34
N ASP A 148 29.82 -16.82 10.31
CA ASP A 148 30.63 -17.07 9.12
C ASP A 148 31.03 -15.79 8.36
N ARG A 149 30.26 -14.71 8.52
CA ARG A 149 30.58 -13.39 7.97
C ARG A 149 31.85 -12.80 8.57
N TRP A 150 32.15 -13.05 9.83
CA TRP A 150 33.36 -12.54 10.50
C TRP A 150 34.40 -13.65 10.73
N ALA A 151 33.95 -14.89 10.94
CA ALA A 151 34.77 -16.06 11.22
C ALA A 151 34.39 -17.20 10.25
N ALA A 152 34.89 -17.13 9.01
CA ALA A 152 34.69 -18.19 8.03
C ALA A 152 35.27 -19.53 8.53
N THR A 153 34.75 -20.66 8.07
CA THR A 153 35.09 -21.98 8.62
C THR A 153 36.59 -22.29 8.53
N ASP A 154 37.27 -21.82 7.48
CA ASP A 154 38.71 -21.92 7.27
C ASP A 154 39.54 -21.03 8.22
N LEU A 155 38.90 -20.05 8.86
CA LEU A 155 39.50 -19.12 9.83
C LEU A 155 39.33 -19.58 11.29
N VAL A 156 38.64 -20.69 11.52
CA VAL A 156 38.43 -21.29 12.85
C VAL A 156 39.35 -22.49 13.02
N LYS A 157 40.34 -22.38 13.90
CA LYS A 157 41.23 -23.50 14.25
C LYS A 157 40.85 -24.03 15.63
N ALA A 158 39.90 -24.98 15.63
CA ALA A 158 39.29 -25.49 16.86
C ALA A 158 40.26 -26.27 17.76
N ASP A 159 41.30 -26.85 17.17
CA ASP A 159 42.42 -27.52 17.86
C ASP A 159 43.34 -26.53 18.58
N GLN A 160 43.47 -25.31 18.05
CA GLN A 160 44.29 -24.23 18.62
C GLN A 160 43.49 -23.29 19.53
N LEU A 161 42.16 -23.47 19.63
CA LEU A 161 41.23 -22.56 20.31
C LEU A 161 41.35 -21.11 19.79
N THR A 162 41.64 -20.95 18.49
CA THR A 162 41.79 -19.63 17.86
C THR A 162 40.74 -19.41 16.77
N VAL A 163 40.23 -18.18 16.70
CA VAL A 163 39.35 -17.71 15.63
C VAL A 163 39.96 -16.46 15.00
N THR A 164 40.21 -16.49 13.69
CA THR A 164 40.58 -15.27 12.96
C THR A 164 39.32 -14.54 12.53
N LEU A 165 39.10 -13.35 13.08
CA LEU A 165 38.02 -12.46 12.69
C LEU A 165 38.47 -11.58 11.53
N LYS A 166 37.59 -11.34 10.57
CA LYS A 166 37.74 -10.32 9.53
C LYS A 166 36.76 -9.17 9.72
N ASP A 167 37.07 -8.02 9.13
CA ASP A 167 36.22 -6.81 9.12
C ASP A 167 35.83 -6.34 10.54
N VAL A 168 36.82 -5.84 11.30
CA VAL A 168 36.63 -5.43 12.69
C VAL A 168 37.11 -4.00 12.93
N ALA A 169 36.48 -3.29 13.86
CA ALA A 169 37.02 -2.04 14.38
C ALA A 169 37.51 -2.23 15.82
N VAL A 170 38.51 -1.46 16.22
CA VAL A 170 39.14 -1.54 17.53
C VAL A 170 39.20 -0.16 18.16
N THR A 171 38.86 -0.08 19.43
CA THR A 171 39.05 1.10 20.29
C THR A 171 39.94 0.76 21.47
N GLU A 172 40.77 1.69 21.89
CA GLU A 172 41.49 1.64 23.17
C GLU A 172 40.68 2.47 24.20
N PRO A 173 39.98 1.84 25.17
CA PRO A 173 39.21 2.57 26.17
C PRO A 173 40.12 3.38 27.11
N ASN A 174 39.76 4.64 27.34
CA ASN A 174 40.42 5.54 28.29
C ASN A 174 39.46 5.96 29.41
N GLU A 175 39.98 6.16 30.63
CA GLU A 175 39.20 6.67 31.78
C GLU A 175 38.63 8.07 31.53
N TYR A 176 39.26 8.85 30.65
CA TYR A 176 38.79 10.16 30.23
C TYR A 176 37.91 10.13 28.97
N ASP A 177 37.59 8.96 28.44
CA ASP A 177 36.68 8.86 27.29
C ASP A 177 35.26 9.20 27.72
N PHE A 178 34.78 10.33 27.22
CA PHE A 178 33.37 10.66 27.28
C PHE A 178 32.56 9.79 26.33
N TYR A 179 31.24 9.88 26.46
CA TYR A 179 30.32 9.12 25.62
C TYR A 179 30.62 9.32 24.12
N ASN A 180 30.88 8.21 23.41
CA ASN A 180 31.20 8.25 21.99
C ASN A 180 29.93 8.42 21.13
N VAL A 181 29.69 9.65 20.69
CA VAL A 181 28.52 9.99 19.87
C VAL A 181 28.52 9.30 18.49
N SER A 182 29.66 8.82 17.97
CA SER A 182 29.61 8.04 16.71
C SER A 182 28.88 6.69 16.87
N MET A 183 28.69 6.20 18.08
CA MET A 183 28.00 4.94 18.39
C MET A 183 26.54 5.12 18.81
N GLY A 184 26.05 6.36 18.92
CA GLY A 184 24.67 6.66 19.34
C GLY A 184 24.60 7.91 20.20
N ILE A 185 23.54 8.06 20.98
CA ILE A 185 23.47 8.98 22.12
C ILE A 185 22.66 8.31 23.25
N PRO A 186 22.86 8.63 24.54
CA PRO A 186 22.04 8.10 25.63
C PRO A 186 20.59 8.62 25.55
N THR A 187 19.63 7.87 26.11
CA THR A 187 18.18 8.17 26.09
C THR A 187 17.73 9.31 27.04
N GLN A 188 18.66 10.11 27.54
CA GLN A 188 18.37 11.21 28.47
C GLN A 188 18.01 12.51 27.72
N THR A 189 17.41 13.47 28.42
CA THR A 189 17.00 14.76 27.84
C THR A 189 18.19 15.51 27.25
N ILE A 190 18.11 15.81 25.95
CA ILE A 190 19.18 16.46 25.18
C ILE A 190 18.96 17.98 25.20
N ASN A 191 19.69 18.67 26.08
CA ASN A 191 19.51 20.12 26.26
C ASN A 191 20.49 20.97 25.43
N SER A 192 21.70 20.47 25.19
CA SER A 192 22.77 21.22 24.52
C SER A 192 22.63 21.19 23.00
N ARG A 193 22.99 22.29 22.33
CA ARG A 193 22.97 22.39 20.86
C ARG A 193 23.90 21.37 20.22
N SER A 194 25.07 21.14 20.82
CA SER A 194 26.05 20.17 20.27
C SER A 194 25.49 18.74 20.22
N LEU A 195 24.52 18.39 21.06
CA LEU A 195 23.83 17.10 20.97
C LEU A 195 22.57 17.18 20.11
N ARG A 196 21.71 18.20 20.28
CA ARG A 196 20.46 18.34 19.49
C ARG A 196 20.72 18.41 18.00
N ALA A 197 21.82 19.01 17.58
CA ALA A 197 22.15 19.18 16.17
C ALA A 197 22.73 17.93 15.48
N LEU A 198 23.07 16.87 16.24
CA LEU A 198 23.64 15.61 15.72
C LEU A 198 22.70 14.87 14.76
N VAL A 199 21.40 15.16 14.79
CA VAL A 199 20.44 14.59 13.85
C VAL A 199 20.84 14.83 12.39
N ILE A 200 21.47 15.97 12.08
CA ILE A 200 21.90 16.35 10.72
C ILE A 200 23.05 15.46 10.21
N PRO A 201 24.20 15.34 10.90
CA PRO A 201 25.24 14.42 10.46
C PRO A 201 24.76 12.97 10.54
N TYR A 202 23.91 12.60 11.50
CA TYR A 202 23.40 11.23 11.59
C TYR A 202 22.54 10.86 10.38
N SER A 203 21.65 11.76 9.95
CA SER A 203 20.83 11.52 8.76
C SER A 203 21.66 11.51 7.49
N LEU A 204 22.67 12.38 7.41
CA LEU A 204 23.54 12.44 6.24
C LEU A 204 24.24 11.11 5.97
N VAL A 205 24.63 10.37 7.02
CA VAL A 205 25.37 9.09 6.93
C VAL A 205 24.58 7.87 7.41
N ASP A 206 23.24 7.92 7.42
CA ASP A 206 22.38 6.81 7.85
C ASP A 206 22.31 5.69 6.80
N LEU A 207 23.45 5.04 6.60
CA LEU A 207 23.66 4.01 5.58
C LEU A 207 23.33 2.62 6.15
N TYR A 208 22.30 1.98 5.59
CA TYR A 208 22.04 0.55 5.77
C TYR A 208 23.16 -0.32 5.19
N GLU A 209 23.16 -1.64 5.44
CA GLU A 209 24.16 -2.57 4.87
C GLU A 209 24.24 -2.50 3.33
N SER A 210 23.16 -2.13 2.64
CA SER A 210 23.18 -1.89 1.18
C SER A 210 23.22 -0.41 0.81
N VAL A 211 24.25 -0.04 0.05
CA VAL A 211 24.41 1.30 -0.52
C VAL A 211 23.36 1.56 -1.59
N ASN A 212 22.85 0.53 -2.26
CA ASN A 212 21.79 0.70 -3.27
C ASN A 212 20.46 1.14 -2.65
N LYS A 213 20.18 0.78 -1.39
CA LYS A 213 18.99 1.22 -0.65
C LYS A 213 19.14 2.64 -0.06
N PHE A 214 20.34 3.19 -0.06
CA PHE A 214 20.61 4.51 0.48
C PHE A 214 20.13 5.61 -0.47
N SER A 215 19.19 6.43 -0.03
CA SER A 215 18.56 7.47 -0.87
C SER A 215 19.53 8.59 -1.27
N TRP A 216 19.38 9.10 -2.50
CA TRP A 216 20.07 10.30 -3.01
C TRP A 216 19.60 11.60 -2.36
N VAL A 217 18.41 11.59 -1.75
CA VAL A 217 17.77 12.73 -1.08
C VAL A 217 17.68 12.40 0.41
N ASP A 218 18.05 13.38 1.24
CA ASP A 218 17.91 13.31 2.69
C ASP A 218 16.80 14.23 3.19
N GLY A 219 15.95 13.65 4.04
CA GLY A 219 14.82 14.29 4.69
C GLY A 219 13.59 14.54 3.82
N LYS A 220 12.49 14.87 4.49
CA LYS A 220 11.25 15.39 3.88
C LYS A 220 10.53 16.33 4.85
N ILE A 221 9.68 17.21 4.33
CA ILE A 221 8.74 18.00 5.14
C ILE A 221 7.47 17.19 5.34
N ASP A 222 7.15 16.89 6.58
CA ASP A 222 5.95 16.15 6.98
C ASP A 222 5.25 16.89 8.12
N ASN A 223 4.01 17.30 7.93
CA ASN A 223 3.19 17.96 8.95
C ASN A 223 3.86 19.18 9.61
N LYS A 224 4.48 20.04 8.79
CA LYS A 224 5.30 21.21 9.19
C LYS A 224 6.57 20.91 9.99
N SER A 225 6.97 19.64 10.05
CA SER A 225 8.23 19.20 10.63
C SER A 225 9.16 18.67 9.54
N VAL A 226 10.46 18.78 9.76
CA VAL A 226 11.46 18.10 8.93
C VAL A 226 11.70 16.73 9.54
N ILE A 227 11.47 15.67 8.76
CA ILE A 227 11.71 14.29 9.18
C ILE A 227 13.03 13.84 8.58
N LEU A 228 13.94 13.38 9.43
CA LEU A 228 15.27 12.90 9.08
C LEU A 228 15.42 11.48 9.60
N SER A 229 15.85 10.55 8.74
CA SER A 229 16.14 9.17 9.14
C SER A 229 17.45 9.13 9.93
N HIS A 230 17.51 8.34 10.99
CA HIS A 230 18.73 8.10 11.75
C HIS A 230 18.68 6.76 12.50
N PHE A 231 19.84 6.16 12.72
CA PHE A 231 20.00 4.87 13.42
C PHE A 231 19.65 4.86 14.92
N THR A 232 19.46 6.01 15.59
CA THR A 232 19.14 6.08 17.04
C THR A 232 17.64 6.13 17.32
N ALA A 233 17.19 5.67 18.50
CA ALA A 233 15.78 5.76 18.92
C ALA A 233 15.42 7.07 19.65
N ASN A 234 16.36 8.01 19.79
CA ASN A 234 16.18 9.22 20.59
C ASN A 234 15.49 10.34 19.81
N ASP A 235 14.70 11.13 20.53
CA ASP A 235 14.20 12.42 20.06
C ASP A 235 15.23 13.51 20.39
N PHE A 236 15.80 14.14 19.36
CA PHE A 236 16.81 15.18 19.51
C PHE A 236 16.23 16.54 19.90
N ALA A 237 14.90 16.73 19.83
CA ALA A 237 14.24 18.02 20.04
C ALA A 237 14.91 19.18 19.25
N THR A 238 15.49 18.86 18.08
CA THR A 238 16.30 19.79 17.28
C THR A 238 15.47 20.98 16.82
N THR A 239 15.94 22.19 17.13
CA THR A 239 15.33 23.41 16.60
C THR A 239 15.82 23.69 15.18
N VAL A 240 15.08 24.49 14.41
CA VAL A 240 15.52 24.93 13.07
C VAL A 240 16.87 25.62 13.15
N ASP A 241 17.11 26.44 14.18
CA ASP A 241 18.38 27.15 14.37
C ASP A 241 19.55 26.18 14.61
N ASP A 242 19.34 25.12 15.39
CA ASP A 242 20.36 24.10 15.64
C ASP A 242 20.68 23.29 14.36
N ALA A 243 19.65 22.96 13.57
CA ALA A 243 19.82 22.29 12.28
C ALA A 243 20.59 23.17 11.29
N VAL A 244 20.21 24.46 11.17
CA VAL A 244 20.89 25.43 10.30
C VAL A 244 22.33 25.67 10.76
N TRP A 245 22.58 25.75 12.07
CA TRP A 245 23.93 25.86 12.64
C TRP A 245 24.84 24.71 12.20
N MET A 246 24.32 23.47 12.25
CA MET A 246 25.08 22.29 11.82
C MET A 246 25.24 22.23 10.31
N LEU A 247 24.21 22.59 9.54
CA LEU A 247 24.30 22.69 8.09
C LEU A 247 25.31 23.73 7.65
N ASN A 248 25.41 24.87 8.33
CA ASN A 248 26.43 25.88 8.07
C ASN A 248 27.85 25.34 8.29
N ARG A 249 28.04 24.40 9.24
CA ARG A 249 29.33 23.69 9.40
C ARG A 249 29.57 22.69 8.29
N LEU A 250 28.57 21.86 7.99
CA LEU A 250 28.62 20.89 6.90
C LEU A 250 28.92 21.57 5.55
N ASN A 251 28.39 22.77 5.35
CA ASN A 251 28.56 23.58 4.15
C ASN A 251 29.97 24.14 3.96
N LYS A 252 30.82 24.10 5.00
CA LYS A 252 32.25 24.44 4.88
C LYS A 252 33.08 23.30 4.33
N LEU A 253 32.55 22.07 4.32
CA LEU A 253 33.23 20.90 3.77
C LEU A 253 33.21 20.97 2.24
N SER A 254 34.39 20.81 1.64
CA SER A 254 34.60 20.69 0.20
C SER A 254 34.37 19.26 -0.28
N ARG A 255 34.33 19.04 -1.60
CA ARG A 255 34.32 17.68 -2.18
C ARG A 255 35.52 16.85 -1.69
N ALA A 256 36.70 17.46 -1.53
CA ALA A 256 37.89 16.77 -1.06
C ALA A 256 37.73 16.27 0.38
N ASP A 257 37.03 17.03 1.24
CA ASP A 257 36.73 16.62 2.60
C ASP A 257 35.78 15.42 2.61
N PHE A 258 34.73 15.41 1.79
CA PHE A 258 33.86 14.25 1.64
C PHE A 258 34.60 13.01 1.11
N GLN A 259 35.51 13.18 0.14
CA GLN A 259 36.35 12.10 -0.34
C GLN A 259 37.23 11.53 0.77
N LYS A 260 37.85 12.39 1.58
CA LYS A 260 38.66 11.96 2.73
C LYS A 260 37.82 11.22 3.77
N ILE A 261 36.66 11.77 4.15
CA ILE A 261 35.73 11.17 5.13
C ILE A 261 35.35 9.73 4.75
N VAL A 262 35.03 9.50 3.47
CA VAL A 262 34.63 8.16 2.97
C VAL A 262 35.83 7.24 2.77
N ALA A 263 36.96 7.75 2.26
CA ALA A 263 38.18 6.95 2.08
C ALA A 263 38.72 6.42 3.42
N ASP A 264 38.76 7.27 4.45
CA ASP A 264 39.24 6.91 5.79
C ASP A 264 38.27 5.97 6.51
N ALA A 265 37.07 5.74 5.97
CA ALA A 265 36.11 4.75 6.46
C ALA A 265 36.37 3.34 5.91
N GLN A 266 37.35 3.17 5.01
CA GLN A 266 37.84 1.87 4.52
C GLN A 266 36.82 1.03 3.73
N PHE A 267 35.86 1.68 3.06
CA PHE A 267 34.96 1.00 2.11
C PHE A 267 35.74 0.46 0.90
N PRO A 268 35.21 -0.58 0.21
CA PRO A 268 35.69 -0.95 -1.12
C PRO A 268 35.64 0.24 -2.10
N LYS A 269 36.56 0.29 -3.07
CA LYS A 269 36.74 1.50 -3.90
C LYS A 269 35.49 1.87 -4.71
N GLU A 270 34.76 0.87 -5.19
CA GLU A 270 33.48 1.02 -5.89
C GLU A 270 32.43 1.67 -5.01
N VAL A 271 32.36 1.24 -3.74
CA VAL A 271 31.39 1.72 -2.75
C VAL A 271 31.74 3.15 -2.34
N GLU A 272 33.03 3.44 -2.12
CA GLU A 272 33.55 4.78 -1.81
C GLU A 272 33.09 5.81 -2.85
N LEU A 273 33.29 5.50 -4.14
CA LEU A 273 32.93 6.40 -5.24
C LEU A 273 31.45 6.77 -5.25
N VAL A 274 30.54 5.80 -5.05
CA VAL A 274 29.10 6.07 -5.02
C VAL A 274 28.71 6.84 -3.77
N LEU A 275 29.29 6.50 -2.61
CA LEU A 275 28.98 7.15 -1.34
C LEU A 275 29.33 8.63 -1.37
N VAL A 276 30.49 9.01 -1.92
CA VAL A 276 30.84 10.44 -2.08
C VAL A 276 29.76 11.20 -2.85
N GLU A 277 29.32 10.66 -3.99
CA GLU A 277 28.29 11.30 -4.81
C GLU A 277 26.93 11.36 -4.08
N LYS A 278 26.56 10.32 -3.34
CA LYS A 278 25.33 10.30 -2.53
C LYS A 278 25.38 11.29 -1.36
N LEU A 279 26.47 11.35 -0.61
CA LEU A 279 26.62 12.27 0.52
C LEU A 279 26.56 13.72 0.04
N ILE A 280 27.20 14.04 -1.09
CA ILE A 280 27.10 15.37 -1.70
C ILE A 280 25.65 15.69 -2.11
N SER A 281 24.97 14.75 -2.78
CA SER A 281 23.57 14.91 -3.17
C SER A 281 22.67 15.17 -1.96
N ARG A 282 22.84 14.39 -0.88
CA ARG A 282 22.11 14.52 0.38
C ARG A 282 22.40 15.86 1.07
N ARG A 283 23.65 16.30 1.10
CA ARG A 283 24.00 17.64 1.61
C ARG A 283 23.30 18.74 0.81
N ASN A 284 23.25 18.63 -0.52
CA ASN A 284 22.55 19.60 -1.35
C ASN A 284 21.03 19.56 -1.12
N SER A 285 20.44 18.38 -0.91
CA SER A 285 19.01 18.26 -0.60
C SER A 285 18.66 18.86 0.76
N LEU A 286 19.48 18.65 1.79
CA LEU A 286 19.29 19.28 3.10
C LEU A 286 19.33 20.82 2.99
N ASN A 287 20.24 21.37 2.20
CA ASN A 287 20.27 22.82 1.96
C ASN A 287 18.98 23.33 1.32
N LYS A 288 18.41 22.59 0.35
CA LYS A 288 17.11 22.92 -0.25
C LYS A 288 15.97 22.81 0.77
N LEU A 289 15.98 21.75 1.57
CA LEU A 289 14.97 21.48 2.60
C LEU A 289 14.88 22.60 3.63
N PHE A 290 16.03 23.12 4.08
CA PHE A 290 16.14 24.22 5.02
C PHE A 290 16.24 25.61 4.34
N SER A 291 16.03 25.69 3.02
CA SER A 291 16.06 26.94 2.25
C SER A 291 17.36 27.76 2.39
N LEU A 292 18.49 27.09 2.59
CA LEU A 292 19.81 27.71 2.73
C LEU A 292 20.38 28.11 1.36
N LYS A 293 20.78 29.37 1.23
CA LYS A 293 21.39 29.93 0.02
C LYS A 293 22.88 29.59 -0.04
N THR A 294 23.20 28.32 -0.25
CA THR A 294 24.59 27.85 -0.37
C THR A 294 24.83 27.28 -1.76
N ALA A 295 26.04 27.47 -2.30
CA ALA A 295 26.42 26.85 -3.56
C ALA A 295 26.31 25.32 -3.49
N GLU A 296 25.71 24.72 -4.52
CA GLU A 296 25.63 23.27 -4.67
C GLU A 296 26.99 22.72 -5.12
N ILE A 297 27.41 21.61 -4.51
CA ILE A 297 28.57 20.85 -5.00
C ILE A 297 28.07 19.90 -6.09
N ALA A 298 28.70 19.91 -7.26
CA ALA A 298 28.31 19.02 -8.36
C ALA A 298 28.54 17.54 -7.99
N PHE A 299 27.57 16.70 -8.35
CA PHE A 299 27.63 15.25 -8.17
C PHE A 299 27.17 14.51 -9.44
N ASN A 300 27.60 13.24 -9.58
CA ASN A 300 27.28 12.38 -10.71
C ASN A 300 26.50 11.12 -10.26
N PRO A 301 25.17 11.08 -10.48
CA PRO A 301 24.37 9.92 -10.09
C PRO A 301 24.56 8.68 -10.97
N LYS A 302 25.30 8.79 -12.09
CA LYS A 302 25.49 7.70 -13.07
C LYS A 302 26.95 7.21 -13.14
N ILE A 303 27.69 7.34 -12.04
CA ILE A 303 29.09 6.89 -11.94
C ILE A 303 29.21 5.39 -12.23
N THR A 304 30.26 5.00 -12.95
CA THR A 304 30.49 3.61 -13.36
C THR A 304 31.96 3.28 -13.15
N MET A 305 32.26 2.12 -12.57
CA MET A 305 33.61 1.60 -12.40
C MET A 305 33.60 0.07 -12.53
N GLY A 306 34.26 -0.44 -13.59
CA GLY A 306 34.36 -1.87 -13.85
C GLY A 306 33.01 -2.59 -13.99
N SER A 307 32.97 -3.87 -13.61
CA SER A 307 31.74 -4.68 -13.57
C SER A 307 30.97 -4.55 -12.25
N ALA A 308 31.65 -4.14 -11.17
CA ALA A 308 31.12 -4.08 -9.82
C ALA A 308 30.27 -2.83 -9.55
N LEU A 309 30.47 -1.72 -10.28
CA LEU A 309 29.67 -0.50 -10.21
C LEU A 309 29.20 -0.06 -11.60
N ARG A 310 27.88 0.01 -11.83
CA ARG A 310 27.28 0.47 -13.09
C ARG A 310 26.16 1.47 -12.85
N GLU A 311 26.20 2.62 -13.54
CA GLU A 311 25.16 3.66 -13.49
C GLU A 311 24.75 4.06 -12.05
N GLY A 312 25.71 4.18 -11.13
CA GLY A 312 25.47 4.54 -9.74
C GLY A 312 24.98 3.40 -8.83
N LYS A 313 24.97 2.16 -9.35
CA LYS A 313 24.51 0.96 -8.64
C LYS A 313 25.63 -0.06 -8.44
N ILE A 314 25.78 -0.56 -7.22
CA ILE A 314 26.70 -1.64 -6.87
C ILE A 314 26.09 -2.99 -7.27
N ILE A 315 26.79 -3.76 -8.10
CA ILE A 315 26.37 -5.07 -8.60
C ILE A 315 27.02 -6.21 -7.81
N GLN A 316 28.24 -5.99 -7.33
CA GLN A 316 28.99 -6.99 -6.56
C GLN A 316 28.45 -7.09 -5.12
N LYS A 317 28.06 -8.30 -4.72
CA LYS A 317 27.43 -8.58 -3.41
C LYS A 317 28.41 -8.96 -2.30
N GLU A 318 29.58 -9.45 -2.68
CA GLU A 318 30.59 -9.96 -1.73
C GLU A 318 31.94 -9.34 -2.07
N TYR A 319 32.61 -8.85 -1.05
CA TYR A 319 33.96 -8.31 -1.14
C TYR A 319 34.88 -9.16 -0.25
N PRO A 320 36.02 -9.65 -0.77
CA PRO A 320 36.98 -10.39 0.04
C PRO A 320 37.41 -9.57 1.26
N ASP A 321 37.59 -10.24 2.40
CA ASP A 321 37.97 -9.64 3.70
C ASP A 321 36.94 -8.70 4.35
N TYR A 322 35.76 -8.50 3.75
CA TYR A 322 34.63 -7.78 4.37
C TYR A 322 33.58 -8.76 4.93
N ALA A 323 32.92 -8.37 6.02
CA ALA A 323 31.72 -9.01 6.57
C ALA A 323 30.44 -8.35 6.05
N SER A 324 30.53 -7.07 5.68
CA SER A 324 29.47 -6.27 5.06
C SER A 324 29.25 -6.66 3.59
N ARG A 325 28.00 -6.74 3.13
CA ARG A 325 27.68 -7.08 1.72
C ARG A 325 27.64 -5.88 0.76
N PHE A 326 27.34 -4.68 1.25
CA PHE A 326 27.20 -3.42 0.46
C PHE A 326 26.12 -3.42 -0.65
N ALA A 327 25.67 -4.57 -1.13
CA ALA A 327 24.57 -4.78 -2.06
C ALA A 327 23.96 -6.17 -1.86
N TYR A 328 22.64 -6.30 -2.01
CA TYR A 328 21.94 -7.60 -1.98
C TYR A 328 21.58 -8.12 -3.38
N GLY A 329 21.72 -7.26 -4.40
CA GLY A 329 21.22 -7.51 -5.74
C GLY A 329 19.73 -7.21 -5.89
N ASP A 330 19.27 -7.23 -7.14
CA ASP A 330 17.89 -6.92 -7.49
C ASP A 330 16.92 -7.86 -6.76
N ALA A 331 15.87 -7.29 -6.18
CA ALA A 331 14.80 -8.08 -5.58
C ALA A 331 14.00 -8.76 -6.69
N GLU A 332 13.69 -10.05 -6.54
CA GLU A 332 12.82 -10.75 -7.49
C GLU A 332 11.41 -10.14 -7.43
N SER A 333 10.96 -9.58 -8.55
CA SER A 333 9.58 -9.09 -8.66
C SER A 333 8.64 -10.21 -9.08
N PRO A 334 7.43 -10.31 -8.51
CA PRO A 334 6.41 -11.25 -9.00
C PRO A 334 6.12 -11.08 -10.50
N LEU A 335 6.38 -9.89 -11.06
CA LEU A 335 6.09 -9.54 -12.45
C LEU A 335 7.28 -9.63 -13.42
N GLU A 336 8.47 -9.95 -12.94
CA GLU A 336 9.63 -10.16 -13.84
C GLU A 336 9.38 -11.30 -14.84
N GLN A 337 8.49 -12.23 -14.49
CA GLN A 337 8.20 -13.41 -15.28
C GLN A 337 6.78 -13.33 -15.88
N MET A 338 6.52 -12.27 -16.66
CA MET A 338 5.23 -11.99 -17.33
C MET A 338 4.58 -13.20 -18.01
N ARG A 339 5.39 -14.15 -18.51
CA ARG A 339 4.90 -15.41 -19.10
C ARG A 339 4.00 -16.20 -18.14
N PHE A 340 4.26 -16.18 -16.83
CA PHE A 340 3.47 -16.94 -15.85
C PHE A 340 2.11 -16.31 -15.57
N PHE A 341 1.98 -14.97 -15.62
CA PHE A 341 0.67 -14.32 -15.61
C PHE A 341 -0.15 -14.66 -16.87
N LEU A 342 0.50 -14.68 -18.04
CA LEU A 342 -0.17 -15.09 -19.27
C LEU A 342 -0.59 -16.56 -19.23
N TYR A 343 0.29 -17.45 -18.74
CA TYR A 343 -0.03 -18.86 -18.56
C TYR A 343 -1.17 -19.07 -17.56
N SER A 344 -1.21 -18.33 -16.45
CA SER A 344 -2.33 -18.43 -15.51
C SER A 344 -3.64 -18.03 -16.18
N LYS A 345 -3.65 -16.96 -17.00
CA LYS A 345 -4.87 -16.55 -17.72
C LYS A 345 -5.29 -17.56 -18.80
N ILE A 346 -4.36 -18.19 -19.50
CA ILE A 346 -4.67 -19.29 -20.42
C ILE A 346 -5.26 -20.48 -19.64
N GLN A 347 -4.68 -20.83 -18.49
CA GLN A 347 -5.19 -21.89 -17.62
C GLN A 347 -6.60 -21.59 -17.10
N SER A 348 -6.86 -20.36 -16.64
CA SER A 348 -8.20 -19.91 -16.24
C SER A 348 -9.22 -20.10 -17.37
N ASN A 349 -8.87 -19.66 -18.58
CA ASN A 349 -9.75 -19.81 -19.74
C ASN A 349 -10.02 -21.28 -20.11
N ILE A 350 -9.03 -22.18 -19.98
CA ILE A 350 -9.24 -23.62 -20.22
C ILE A 350 -10.23 -24.20 -19.21
N ILE A 351 -10.10 -23.82 -17.92
CA ILE A 351 -11.03 -24.23 -16.87
C ILE A 351 -12.44 -23.70 -17.17
N ASP A 352 -12.56 -22.42 -17.50
CA ASP A 352 -13.84 -21.79 -17.82
C ASP A 352 -14.53 -22.49 -18.99
N ASN A 353 -13.80 -22.82 -20.06
CA ASN A 353 -14.37 -23.52 -21.22
C ASN A 353 -14.85 -24.94 -20.88
N LEU A 354 -14.09 -25.69 -20.06
CA LEU A 354 -14.52 -27.01 -19.61
C LEU A 354 -15.80 -26.92 -18.76
N VAL A 355 -15.88 -25.93 -17.89
CA VAL A 355 -17.06 -25.68 -17.05
C VAL A 355 -18.25 -25.24 -17.89
N ASN A 356 -18.05 -24.35 -18.87
CA ASN A 356 -19.10 -23.92 -19.78
C ASN A 356 -19.68 -25.08 -20.58
N LYS A 357 -18.84 -26.00 -21.06
CA LYS A 357 -19.28 -27.21 -21.75
C LYS A 357 -20.13 -28.11 -20.84
N LEU A 358 -19.67 -28.36 -19.61
CA LEU A 358 -20.46 -29.12 -18.62
C LEU A 358 -21.79 -28.44 -18.29
N ASN A 359 -21.80 -27.11 -18.19
CA ASN A 359 -23.00 -26.33 -17.90
C ASN A 359 -24.00 -26.36 -19.07
N GLY A 360 -23.52 -26.37 -20.32
CA GLY A 360 -24.36 -26.51 -21.51
C GLY A 360 -25.16 -27.81 -21.50
N GLU A 361 -24.56 -28.93 -21.09
CA GLU A 361 -25.24 -30.24 -20.95
C GLU A 361 -26.25 -30.28 -19.79
N MET A 362 -26.18 -29.33 -18.84
CA MET A 362 -27.07 -29.25 -17.67
C MET A 362 -28.26 -28.29 -17.84
N SER A 363 -28.37 -27.60 -18.99
CA SER A 363 -29.56 -26.81 -19.31
C SER A 363 -30.70 -27.71 -19.78
N ILE A 364 -31.86 -27.59 -19.12
CA ILE A 364 -33.03 -28.46 -19.41
C ILE A 364 -33.81 -27.95 -20.63
N PHE A 365 -33.74 -26.66 -20.92
CA PHE A 365 -34.51 -26.01 -21.98
C PHE A 365 -33.61 -25.17 -22.88
N ASP A 366 -33.41 -25.61 -24.12
CA ASP A 366 -32.66 -24.85 -25.11
C ASP A 366 -33.53 -23.73 -25.73
N LEU A 367 -33.16 -22.49 -25.41
CA LEU A 367 -33.81 -21.29 -25.96
C LEU A 367 -33.61 -21.18 -27.48
N GLY A 368 -32.48 -21.65 -28.00
CA GLY A 368 -32.16 -21.68 -29.43
C GLY A 368 -33.05 -22.66 -30.19
N GLU A 369 -33.27 -23.85 -29.63
CA GLU A 369 -34.19 -24.85 -30.20
C GLU A 369 -35.61 -24.28 -30.27
N LYS A 370 -36.14 -23.69 -29.19
CA LYS A 370 -37.48 -23.10 -29.16
C LYS A 370 -37.64 -21.91 -30.12
N ARG A 371 -36.62 -21.07 -30.25
CA ARG A 371 -36.58 -20.01 -31.26
C ARG A 371 -36.56 -20.57 -32.68
N THR A 372 -35.81 -21.65 -32.90
CA THR A 372 -35.71 -22.33 -34.20
C THR A 372 -37.02 -23.01 -34.58
N GLU A 373 -37.69 -23.71 -33.65
CA GLU A 373 -39.03 -24.26 -33.83
C GLU A 373 -40.02 -23.17 -34.27
N TYR A 374 -39.97 -21.99 -33.63
CA TYR A 374 -40.79 -20.85 -34.00
C TYR A 374 -40.52 -20.39 -35.45
N PHE A 375 -39.25 -20.25 -35.86
CA PHE A 375 -38.89 -19.87 -37.23
C PHE A 375 -39.23 -20.96 -38.26
N GLN A 376 -39.04 -22.25 -37.94
CA GLN A 376 -39.44 -23.36 -38.81
C GLN A 376 -40.96 -23.35 -39.05
N LYS A 377 -41.75 -23.06 -38.01
CA LYS A 377 -43.20 -22.92 -38.12
C LYS A 377 -43.59 -21.75 -39.01
N GLN A 378 -43.00 -20.58 -38.81
CA GLN A 378 -43.24 -19.39 -39.65
C GLN A 378 -42.80 -19.63 -41.11
N PHE A 379 -41.66 -20.30 -41.32
CA PHE A 379 -41.17 -20.62 -42.65
C PHE A 379 -42.09 -21.61 -43.37
N LYS A 380 -42.56 -22.65 -42.68
CA LYS A 380 -43.52 -23.61 -43.24
C LYS A 380 -44.85 -22.94 -43.58
N GLU A 381 -45.40 -22.13 -42.67
CA GLU A 381 -46.62 -21.35 -42.93
C GLU A 381 -46.44 -20.38 -44.12
N GLY A 382 -45.26 -19.78 -44.27
CA GLY A 382 -44.92 -18.93 -45.40
C GLY A 382 -44.72 -19.69 -46.71
N LEU A 383 -44.15 -20.90 -46.67
CA LEU A 383 -43.94 -21.77 -47.81
C LEU A 383 -45.26 -22.34 -48.32
N ASP A 384 -46.11 -22.86 -47.43
CA ASP A 384 -47.47 -23.32 -47.75
C ASP A 384 -48.27 -22.14 -48.36
N HIS A 385 -48.12 -20.96 -47.74
CA HIS A 385 -48.44 -19.63 -48.27
C HIS A 385 -48.17 -19.46 -49.77
N PHE A 386 -46.87 -19.46 -50.06
CA PHE A 386 -46.31 -19.20 -51.38
C PHE A 386 -46.70 -20.27 -52.40
N VAL A 387 -46.80 -21.54 -52.00
CA VAL A 387 -47.23 -22.64 -52.85
C VAL A 387 -48.69 -22.47 -53.27
N GLU A 388 -49.56 -21.97 -52.38
CA GLU A 388 -50.99 -21.78 -52.65
C GLU A 388 -51.30 -20.49 -53.44
N THR A 389 -50.57 -19.39 -53.20
CA THR A 389 -50.92 -18.07 -53.74
C THR A 389 -49.89 -17.47 -54.71
N GLY A 390 -48.67 -18.01 -54.77
CA GLY A 390 -47.55 -17.43 -55.50
C GLY A 390 -46.91 -16.21 -54.84
N GLU A 391 -47.39 -15.80 -53.65
CA GLU A 391 -46.90 -14.63 -52.92
C GLU A 391 -46.09 -15.04 -51.68
N LEU A 392 -44.92 -14.43 -51.48
CA LEU A 392 -44.10 -14.65 -50.29
C LEU A 392 -44.71 -13.89 -49.11
N LEU A 393 -45.15 -14.61 -48.08
CA LEU A 393 -45.60 -14.00 -46.83
C LEU A 393 -44.43 -13.33 -46.11
N PRO A 394 -44.53 -12.03 -45.76
CA PRO A 394 -43.55 -11.42 -44.87
C PRO A 394 -43.62 -12.09 -43.49
N ILE A 395 -42.45 -12.28 -42.85
CA ILE A 395 -42.37 -12.81 -41.49
C ILE A 395 -43.21 -11.91 -40.58
N LYS A 396 -44.27 -12.47 -40.00
CA LYS A 396 -45.19 -11.71 -39.13
C LYS A 396 -44.52 -11.44 -37.79
N VAL A 397 -44.90 -10.34 -37.14
CA VAL A 397 -44.59 -10.14 -35.73
C VAL A 397 -45.13 -11.33 -34.95
N GLY A 398 -44.29 -12.01 -34.20
CA GLY A 398 -44.76 -13.08 -33.33
C GLY A 398 -43.87 -13.29 -32.13
N ALA A 399 -44.48 -13.90 -31.11
CA ALA A 399 -43.86 -14.13 -29.82
C ALA A 399 -43.70 -15.63 -29.58
N TRP A 400 -42.60 -15.99 -28.93
CA TRP A 400 -42.34 -17.33 -28.44
C TRP A 400 -42.00 -17.25 -26.96
N TYR A 401 -42.26 -18.34 -26.24
CA TYR A 401 -41.98 -18.43 -24.81
C TYR A 401 -41.25 -19.72 -24.50
N SER A 402 -40.39 -19.68 -23.49
CA SER A 402 -39.72 -20.87 -22.95
C SER A 402 -39.54 -20.73 -21.44
N PRO A 403 -39.83 -21.78 -20.65
CA PRO A 403 -39.29 -21.85 -19.30
C PRO A 403 -37.76 -21.87 -19.36
N VAL A 404 -37.13 -21.39 -18.29
CA VAL A 404 -35.68 -21.43 -18.09
C VAL A 404 -35.42 -22.21 -16.82
N VAL A 405 -34.67 -23.31 -16.93
CA VAL A 405 -34.17 -24.08 -15.79
C VAL A 405 -32.73 -24.46 -16.10
N ASP A 406 -31.80 -23.68 -15.56
CA ASP A 406 -30.37 -23.89 -15.75
C ASP A 406 -29.74 -24.25 -14.40
N VAL A 407 -28.93 -25.31 -14.38
CA VAL A 407 -28.06 -25.63 -13.26
C VAL A 407 -26.63 -25.46 -13.72
N ASN A 408 -25.87 -24.59 -13.07
CA ASN A 408 -24.50 -24.27 -13.46
C ASN A 408 -23.55 -24.67 -12.34
N LEU A 409 -22.46 -25.34 -12.70
CA LEU A 409 -21.27 -25.47 -11.87
C LEU A 409 -20.43 -24.19 -12.02
N LEU A 410 -19.88 -23.73 -10.90
CA LEU A 410 -18.92 -22.63 -10.85
C LEU A 410 -17.57 -23.22 -10.46
N LEU A 411 -16.57 -23.13 -11.32
CA LEU A 411 -15.20 -23.50 -10.99
C LEU A 411 -14.25 -22.56 -11.73
N SER A 412 -13.44 -21.80 -11.01
CA SER A 412 -12.44 -20.92 -11.61
C SER A 412 -11.19 -20.83 -10.73
N ARG A 413 -10.07 -20.52 -11.37
CA ARG A 413 -8.80 -20.18 -10.75
C ARG A 413 -8.23 -18.96 -11.45
N ASP A 414 -8.09 -17.85 -10.75
CA ASP A 414 -7.68 -16.59 -11.35
C ASP A 414 -6.61 -15.87 -10.53
N ILE A 415 -5.68 -15.21 -11.22
CA ILE A 415 -4.81 -14.22 -10.58
C ILE A 415 -5.48 -12.85 -10.73
N ILE A 416 -5.74 -12.23 -9.58
CA ILE A 416 -6.43 -10.95 -9.43
C ILE A 416 -5.44 -9.95 -8.82
N LEU A 417 -5.45 -8.74 -9.37
CA LEU A 417 -4.64 -7.60 -8.94
C LEU A 417 -5.58 -6.61 -8.24
N GLY A 418 -5.23 -6.21 -7.03
CA GLY A 418 -6.05 -5.34 -6.20
C GLY A 418 -7.16 -6.07 -5.45
N ASN A 419 -8.03 -5.26 -4.84
CA ASN A 419 -9.05 -5.71 -3.91
C ASN A 419 -10.08 -6.61 -4.59
N TYR A 420 -10.38 -7.76 -3.98
CA TYR A 420 -11.34 -8.73 -4.51
C TYR A 420 -12.12 -9.39 -3.37
N LEU A 421 -13.45 -9.45 -3.52
CA LEU A 421 -14.36 -10.05 -2.53
C LEU A 421 -14.07 -9.65 -1.08
N GLY A 422 -13.81 -8.36 -0.83
CA GLY A 422 -13.59 -7.85 0.54
C GLY A 422 -12.13 -7.93 1.06
N THR A 423 -11.20 -8.47 0.29
CA THR A 423 -9.76 -8.54 0.65
C THR A 423 -8.96 -7.36 0.11
N ASP A 424 -7.86 -7.01 0.79
CA ASP A 424 -7.01 -5.84 0.48
C ASP A 424 -5.63 -6.25 -0.11
N ASN A 425 -5.52 -7.42 -0.74
CA ASN A 425 -4.26 -7.93 -1.30
C ASN A 425 -3.91 -7.26 -2.64
N LEU A 426 -2.63 -6.90 -2.85
CA LEU A 426 -2.17 -6.29 -4.12
C LEU A 426 -2.18 -7.28 -5.29
N VAL A 427 -1.78 -8.53 -5.06
CA VAL A 427 -1.81 -9.64 -6.02
C VAL A 427 -2.26 -10.88 -5.28
N GLN A 428 -3.27 -11.57 -5.81
CA GLN A 428 -3.82 -12.76 -5.17
C GLN A 428 -4.31 -13.81 -6.17
N LEU A 429 -4.20 -15.08 -5.76
CA LEU A 429 -4.82 -16.22 -6.42
C LEU A 429 -6.21 -16.40 -5.82
N ALA A 430 -7.22 -16.46 -6.68
CA ALA A 430 -8.60 -16.71 -6.31
C ALA A 430 -9.05 -18.04 -6.90
N ASP A 431 -9.27 -19.02 -6.03
CA ASP A 431 -9.89 -20.30 -6.36
C ASP A 431 -11.36 -20.25 -5.96
N THR A 432 -12.28 -20.41 -6.92
CA THR A 432 -13.72 -20.39 -6.66
C THR A 432 -14.35 -21.71 -7.09
N PHE A 433 -15.18 -22.29 -6.22
CA PHE A 433 -15.99 -23.47 -6.50
C PHE A 433 -17.43 -23.25 -6.00
N GLY A 434 -18.44 -23.64 -6.77
CA GLY A 434 -19.83 -23.44 -6.40
C GLY A 434 -20.82 -24.03 -7.38
N ALA A 435 -22.09 -23.73 -7.16
CA ALA A 435 -23.16 -24.05 -8.09
C ALA A 435 -24.20 -22.92 -8.09
N SER A 436 -24.87 -22.72 -9.22
CA SER A 436 -26.09 -21.92 -9.32
C SER A 436 -27.24 -22.72 -9.89
N ALA A 437 -28.45 -22.34 -9.52
CA ALA A 437 -29.69 -22.79 -10.13
C ALA A 437 -30.52 -21.57 -10.50
N ASP A 438 -30.92 -21.50 -11.76
CA ASP A 438 -31.63 -20.37 -12.34
C ASP A 438 -32.97 -20.87 -12.88
N VAL A 439 -34.08 -20.42 -12.28
CA VAL A 439 -35.43 -20.82 -12.68
C VAL A 439 -36.24 -19.60 -13.10
N GLY A 440 -36.89 -19.65 -14.25
CA GLY A 440 -37.64 -18.51 -14.75
C GLY A 440 -38.41 -18.75 -16.04
N MET A 441 -38.78 -17.64 -16.68
CA MET A 441 -39.46 -17.60 -17.96
C MET A 441 -38.76 -16.62 -18.87
N PHE A 442 -38.68 -16.99 -20.15
CA PHE A 442 -38.18 -16.16 -21.23
C PHE A 442 -39.28 -16.01 -22.28
N ALA A 443 -39.48 -14.79 -22.77
CA ALA A 443 -40.34 -14.50 -23.90
C ALA A 443 -39.54 -13.71 -24.94
N GLY A 444 -39.53 -14.18 -26.19
CA GLY A 444 -38.95 -13.48 -27.33
C GLY A 444 -40.04 -12.96 -28.24
N ILE A 445 -39.83 -11.79 -28.85
CA ILE A 445 -40.69 -11.21 -29.88
C ILE A 445 -39.82 -10.96 -31.10
N GLU A 446 -40.15 -11.60 -32.22
CA GLU A 446 -39.41 -11.50 -33.48
C GLU A 446 -40.29 -10.81 -34.53
N GLY A 447 -39.69 -10.35 -35.63
CA GLY A 447 -40.44 -9.83 -36.78
C GLY A 447 -41.06 -8.44 -36.58
N LEU A 448 -40.55 -7.60 -35.66
CA LEU A 448 -41.03 -6.23 -35.40
C LEU A 448 -40.78 -5.24 -36.57
N GLY A 449 -40.32 -5.73 -37.73
CA GLY A 449 -39.86 -4.93 -38.87
C GLY A 449 -38.43 -4.40 -38.68
N TYR A 450 -37.75 -4.09 -39.79
CA TYR A 450 -36.39 -3.53 -39.81
C TYR A 450 -35.38 -4.31 -38.95
N ASP A 451 -35.40 -5.65 -38.96
CA ASP A 451 -34.51 -6.50 -38.15
C ASP A 451 -34.51 -6.22 -36.63
N LEU A 452 -35.63 -5.72 -36.09
CA LEU A 452 -35.84 -5.50 -34.67
C LEU A 452 -36.41 -6.75 -33.99
N ALA A 453 -35.84 -7.12 -32.84
CA ALA A 453 -36.28 -8.20 -31.96
C ALA A 453 -36.35 -7.72 -30.50
N GLY A 454 -37.35 -8.19 -29.77
CA GLY A 454 -37.53 -7.93 -28.34
C GLY A 454 -37.37 -9.20 -27.52
N SER A 455 -36.98 -9.07 -26.26
CA SER A 455 -37.02 -10.17 -25.30
C SER A 455 -37.31 -9.67 -23.89
N ALA A 456 -38.00 -10.50 -23.12
CA ALA A 456 -38.24 -10.30 -21.70
C ALA A 456 -37.87 -11.58 -20.94
N LYS A 457 -37.11 -11.45 -19.85
CA LYS A 457 -36.73 -12.56 -18.98
C LYS A 457 -37.08 -12.21 -17.54
N ALA A 458 -37.77 -13.10 -16.85
CA ALA A 458 -37.98 -13.04 -15.41
C ALA A 458 -37.47 -14.34 -14.78
N SER A 459 -36.53 -14.24 -13.84
CA SER A 459 -35.91 -15.43 -13.24
C SER A 459 -35.48 -15.20 -11.79
N VAL A 460 -35.39 -16.30 -11.05
CA VAL A 460 -34.83 -16.37 -9.71
C VAL A 460 -33.56 -17.21 -9.78
N SER A 461 -32.44 -16.60 -9.42
CA SER A 461 -31.14 -17.26 -9.33
C SER A 461 -30.79 -17.58 -7.88
N LEU A 462 -30.41 -18.82 -7.61
CA LEU A 462 -29.86 -19.28 -6.34
C LEU A 462 -28.40 -19.66 -6.56
N VAL A 463 -27.47 -18.97 -5.90
CA VAL A 463 -26.03 -19.21 -6.06
C VAL A 463 -25.41 -19.56 -4.72
N ARG A 464 -24.63 -20.63 -4.66
CA ARG A 464 -23.74 -20.95 -3.54
C ARG A 464 -22.32 -21.11 -4.04
N SER A 465 -21.41 -20.31 -3.50
CA SER A 465 -20.00 -20.34 -3.87
C SER A 465 -19.07 -20.37 -2.66
N TYR A 466 -17.91 -20.97 -2.86
CA TYR A 466 -16.80 -21.09 -1.92
C TYR A 466 -15.58 -20.52 -2.63
N SER A 467 -14.94 -19.51 -2.05
CA SER A 467 -13.74 -18.90 -2.60
C SER A 467 -12.59 -18.99 -1.61
N HIS A 468 -11.40 -19.38 -2.09
CA HIS A 468 -10.15 -19.33 -1.35
C HIS A 468 -9.25 -18.30 -2.00
N LEU A 469 -8.92 -17.25 -1.26
CA LEU A 469 -8.05 -16.17 -1.73
C LEU A 469 -6.69 -16.28 -1.04
N LYS A 470 -5.63 -16.26 -1.84
CA LYS A 470 -4.24 -16.36 -1.35
C LYS A 470 -3.40 -15.20 -1.86
N PRO A 471 -2.70 -14.46 -0.98
CA PRO A 471 -1.75 -13.44 -1.42
C PRO A 471 -0.57 -14.10 -2.13
N VAL A 472 -0.20 -13.61 -3.33
CA VAL A 472 0.86 -14.21 -4.14
C VAL A 472 2.11 -13.33 -4.09
N LYS A 473 3.18 -13.87 -3.51
CA LYS A 473 4.51 -13.25 -3.53
C LYS A 473 5.26 -13.51 -4.84
N ASN A 474 5.01 -14.66 -5.48
CA ASN A 474 5.63 -15.08 -6.74
C ASN A 474 4.63 -15.78 -7.67
N LEU A 475 4.43 -15.26 -8.89
CA LEU A 475 3.51 -15.85 -9.88
C LEU A 475 3.90 -17.27 -10.32
N LYS A 476 5.17 -17.66 -10.17
CA LYS A 476 5.62 -19.04 -10.45
C LYS A 476 5.09 -20.02 -9.40
N GLU A 477 4.98 -19.60 -8.14
CA GLU A 477 4.46 -20.43 -7.06
C GLU A 477 2.95 -20.62 -7.19
N SER A 478 2.22 -19.59 -7.60
CA SER A 478 0.77 -19.71 -7.85
C SER A 478 0.42 -20.72 -8.94
N LEU A 479 1.30 -20.97 -9.91
CA LEU A 479 1.11 -22.02 -10.93
C LEU A 479 1.44 -23.43 -10.42
N LYS A 480 2.22 -23.54 -9.34
CA LYS A 480 2.51 -24.82 -8.68
C LYS A 480 1.44 -25.20 -7.66
N GLU A 481 0.50 -24.29 -7.37
CA GLU A 481 -0.59 -24.56 -6.43
C GLU A 481 -1.41 -25.78 -6.88
N PRO A 482 -1.57 -26.79 -6.01
CA PRO A 482 -2.32 -27.99 -6.35
C PRO A 482 -3.75 -27.69 -6.81
N TYR A 483 -4.20 -28.34 -7.89
CA TYR A 483 -5.58 -28.23 -8.39
C TYR A 483 -6.63 -28.73 -7.38
N LYS A 484 -6.23 -29.62 -6.45
CA LYS A 484 -7.11 -30.04 -5.34
C LYS A 484 -7.59 -28.87 -4.48
N ASN A 485 -6.83 -27.78 -4.40
CA ASN A 485 -7.18 -26.58 -3.63
C ASN A 485 -8.34 -25.81 -4.30
N MET A 486 -8.57 -26.00 -5.61
CA MET A 486 -9.73 -25.42 -6.30
C MET A 486 -11.06 -26.02 -5.81
N PHE A 487 -11.04 -27.25 -5.28
CA PHE A 487 -12.19 -27.84 -4.60
C PHE A 487 -12.26 -27.31 -3.16
N VAL A 488 -12.53 -26.02 -3.02
CA VAL A 488 -12.56 -25.30 -1.74
C VAL A 488 -13.47 -25.97 -0.70
N GLY A 489 -14.48 -26.71 -1.13
CA GLY A 489 -15.32 -27.53 -0.24
C GLY A 489 -14.54 -28.61 0.54
N LEU A 490 -13.51 -29.21 -0.06
CA LEU A 490 -12.63 -30.18 0.61
C LEU A 490 -11.73 -29.50 1.63
N LEU A 491 -11.22 -28.31 1.30
CA LEU A 491 -10.43 -27.49 2.22
C LEU A 491 -11.26 -27.06 3.44
N LYS A 492 -12.49 -26.59 3.21
CA LYS A 492 -13.47 -26.33 4.27
C LYS A 492 -13.70 -27.55 5.16
N ARG A 493 -13.88 -28.74 4.56
CA ARG A 493 -14.08 -29.99 5.31
C ARG A 493 -12.86 -30.33 6.18
N SER A 494 -11.67 -30.19 5.63
CA SER A 494 -10.41 -30.41 6.35
C SER A 494 -10.28 -29.45 7.54
N LEU A 495 -10.46 -28.14 7.32
CA LEU A 495 -10.44 -27.15 8.41
C LEU A 495 -11.47 -27.46 9.50
N LYS A 496 -12.70 -27.79 9.11
CA LYS A 496 -13.76 -28.18 10.03
C LYS A 496 -13.35 -29.37 10.91
N GLU A 497 -12.79 -30.42 10.32
CA GLU A 497 -12.33 -31.60 11.05
C GLU A 497 -11.19 -31.26 12.02
N LYS A 498 -10.23 -30.43 11.60
CA LYS A 498 -9.10 -30.01 12.46
C LYS A 498 -9.53 -29.13 13.64
N PHE A 499 -10.43 -28.16 13.44
CA PHE A 499 -10.97 -27.36 14.55
C PHE A 499 -11.79 -28.19 15.53
N PHE A 500 -12.54 -29.20 15.05
CA PHE A 500 -13.22 -30.14 15.93
C PHE A 500 -12.23 -30.95 16.76
N SER A 501 -11.21 -31.55 16.11
CA SER A 501 -10.18 -32.31 16.83
C SER A 501 -9.43 -31.47 17.86
N LEU A 502 -9.14 -30.20 17.55
CA LEU A 502 -8.54 -29.26 18.48
C LEU A 502 -9.44 -29.03 19.70
N SER A 503 -10.74 -28.83 19.50
CA SER A 503 -11.69 -28.64 20.62
C SER A 503 -11.79 -29.86 21.55
N GLU A 504 -11.59 -31.07 21.04
CA GLU A 504 -11.64 -32.30 21.84
C GLU A 504 -10.35 -32.54 22.67
N LEU A 505 -9.25 -31.84 22.38
CA LEU A 505 -8.01 -31.94 23.16
C LEU A 505 -8.15 -31.42 24.61
N GLN A 506 -9.21 -30.67 24.92
CA GLN A 506 -9.52 -30.27 26.30
C GLN A 506 -9.73 -31.48 27.21
N LYS A 507 -10.45 -32.50 26.73
CA LYS A 507 -10.78 -33.72 27.49
C LYS A 507 -9.57 -34.61 27.79
N LEU A 508 -8.48 -34.43 27.05
CA LEU A 508 -7.20 -35.10 27.29
C LEU A 508 -6.41 -34.43 28.42
N GLY A 509 -6.48 -33.09 28.53
CA GLY A 509 -5.85 -32.34 29.61
C GLY A 509 -6.55 -32.51 30.96
N GLU A 510 -7.89 -32.65 30.97
CA GLU A 510 -8.67 -32.89 32.20
C GLU A 510 -8.45 -34.29 32.81
N LYS A 511 -7.86 -35.24 32.05
CA LYS A 511 -7.48 -36.57 32.55
C LYS A 511 -6.01 -36.66 33.00
N ALA A 512 -5.28 -35.54 32.99
CA ALA A 512 -3.83 -35.50 33.08
C ALA A 512 -3.29 -34.97 34.44
N ASP A 513 -4.04 -35.13 35.53
CA ASP A 513 -3.66 -34.59 36.85
C ASP A 513 -2.62 -35.44 37.62
N GLU A 514 -2.12 -36.56 37.09
CA GLU A 514 -1.17 -37.42 37.83
C GLU A 514 0.24 -37.58 37.22
N ALA A 515 0.56 -37.00 36.07
CA ALA A 515 1.93 -37.06 35.54
C ALA A 515 2.27 -35.85 34.64
N GLY A 516 3.29 -35.07 35.02
CA GLY A 516 3.75 -33.88 34.28
C GLY A 516 4.14 -34.10 32.81
N SER A 517 4.26 -35.35 32.34
CA SER A 517 4.54 -35.70 30.93
C SER A 517 3.38 -35.40 29.96
N ALA A 518 2.15 -35.32 30.45
CA ALA A 518 0.96 -35.16 29.60
C ALA A 518 0.72 -33.72 29.12
N LYS A 519 1.24 -32.70 29.83
CA LYS A 519 1.14 -31.29 29.41
C LYS A 519 2.03 -30.97 28.21
N ASP A 520 3.24 -31.53 28.17
CA ASP A 520 4.15 -31.38 27.03
C ASP A 520 3.62 -32.10 25.79
N GLU A 521 2.99 -33.27 25.97
CA GLU A 521 2.33 -33.99 24.88
C GLU A 521 1.11 -33.22 24.34
N GLN A 522 0.28 -32.63 25.22
CA GLN A 522 -0.85 -31.80 24.81
C GLN A 522 -0.38 -30.57 24.02
N LYS A 523 0.67 -29.89 24.49
CA LYS A 523 1.26 -28.73 23.80
C LYS A 523 1.78 -29.12 22.41
N LYS A 524 2.49 -30.24 22.30
CA LYS A 524 2.99 -30.76 21.01
C LYS A 524 1.85 -31.09 20.04
N ARG A 525 0.77 -31.72 20.52
CA ARG A 525 -0.41 -32.01 19.68
C ARG A 525 -1.15 -30.75 19.23
N ILE A 526 -1.22 -29.72 20.09
CA ILE A 526 -1.76 -28.41 19.72
C ILE A 526 -0.91 -27.81 18.57
N GLU A 527 0.42 -27.79 18.72
CA GLU A 527 1.33 -27.28 17.70
C GLU A 527 1.22 -28.05 16.37
N GLU A 528 1.14 -29.38 16.41
CA GLU A 528 0.92 -30.23 15.23
C GLU A 528 -0.41 -29.90 14.52
N MET A 529 -1.50 -29.71 15.27
CA MET A 529 -2.79 -29.34 14.68
C MET A 529 -2.78 -27.94 14.06
N PHE A 530 -2.07 -26.99 14.69
CA PHE A 530 -1.92 -25.65 14.12
C PHE A 530 -1.10 -25.66 12.84
N ALA A 531 -0.02 -26.46 12.77
CA ALA A 531 0.73 -26.65 11.53
C ALA A 531 -0.14 -27.23 10.39
N GLU A 532 -1.10 -28.10 10.71
CA GLU A 532 -2.06 -28.62 9.73
C GLU A 532 -3.15 -27.61 9.34
N ILE A 533 -3.59 -26.75 10.27
CA ILE A 533 -4.52 -25.66 9.99
C ILE A 533 -3.84 -24.64 9.07
N ASP A 534 -2.62 -24.23 9.38
CA ASP A 534 -1.87 -23.23 8.61
C ASP A 534 -1.54 -23.73 7.20
N LYS A 535 -1.42 -25.06 6.99
CA LYS A 535 -1.29 -25.66 5.65
C LYS A 535 -2.54 -25.45 4.77
N ASN A 536 -3.71 -25.29 5.37
CA ASN A 536 -4.99 -25.11 4.67
C ASN A 536 -5.48 -23.65 4.67
N LEU A 537 -5.02 -22.82 5.61
CA LEU A 537 -5.34 -21.39 5.69
C LEU A 537 -4.19 -20.63 6.36
N ASP A 538 -3.24 -20.14 5.55
CA ASP A 538 -2.07 -19.40 6.01
C ASP A 538 -2.37 -17.90 6.25
N VAL A 539 -1.44 -17.18 6.87
CA VAL A 539 -1.57 -15.75 7.18
C VAL A 539 -1.78 -14.93 5.90
N GLY A 540 -2.83 -14.12 5.91
CA GLY A 540 -3.25 -13.32 4.76
C GLY A 540 -4.22 -14.05 3.82
N GLU A 541 -4.48 -15.34 4.03
CA GLU A 541 -5.45 -16.10 3.24
C GLU A 541 -6.88 -15.92 3.77
N SER A 542 -7.84 -16.02 2.84
CA SER A 542 -9.27 -15.89 3.12
C SER A 542 -10.05 -17.08 2.57
N LEU A 543 -10.94 -17.65 3.40
CA LEU A 543 -11.97 -18.60 2.98
C LEU A 543 -13.34 -17.91 3.06
N ILE A 544 -14.02 -17.82 1.91
CA ILE A 544 -15.29 -17.10 1.78
C ILE A 544 -16.38 -18.06 1.33
N ILE A 545 -17.50 -18.08 2.04
CA ILE A 545 -18.70 -18.84 1.70
C ILE A 545 -19.80 -17.84 1.40
N THR A 546 -20.37 -17.86 0.20
CA THR A 546 -21.38 -16.88 -0.22
C THR A 546 -22.62 -17.58 -0.76
N ASP A 547 -23.77 -17.26 -0.17
CA ASP A 547 -25.10 -17.62 -0.66
C ASP A 547 -25.79 -16.38 -1.21
N ARG A 548 -26.35 -16.46 -2.41
CA ARG A 548 -27.10 -15.37 -3.05
C ARG A 548 -28.44 -15.88 -3.57
N LEU A 549 -29.47 -15.06 -3.36
CA LEU A 549 -30.78 -15.20 -3.98
C LEU A 549 -31.04 -13.91 -4.78
N VAL A 550 -31.24 -14.07 -6.10
CA VAL A 550 -31.36 -12.95 -7.03
C VAL A 550 -32.59 -13.13 -7.92
N PRO A 551 -33.79 -12.74 -7.45
CA PRO A 551 -34.91 -12.46 -8.35
C PRO A 551 -34.57 -11.27 -9.26
N SER A 552 -34.81 -11.44 -10.55
CA SER A 552 -34.50 -10.45 -11.58
C SER A 552 -35.56 -10.45 -12.68
N ALA A 553 -35.76 -9.28 -13.27
CA ALA A 553 -36.56 -9.08 -14.47
C ALA A 553 -35.77 -8.20 -15.43
N SER A 554 -35.78 -8.52 -16.71
CA SER A 554 -35.10 -7.75 -17.74
C SER A 554 -35.90 -7.71 -19.03
N VAL A 555 -35.84 -6.58 -19.71
CA VAL A 555 -36.39 -6.36 -21.05
C VAL A 555 -35.26 -5.86 -21.93
N ARG A 556 -35.11 -6.44 -23.12
CA ARG A 556 -34.10 -6.05 -24.11
C ARG A 556 -34.76 -5.87 -25.47
N LEU A 557 -34.39 -4.81 -26.17
CA LEU A 557 -34.71 -4.59 -27.57
C LEU A 557 -33.39 -4.59 -28.34
N ASN A 558 -33.28 -5.43 -29.35
CA ASN A 558 -32.10 -5.59 -30.19
C ASN A 558 -32.49 -5.32 -31.64
N PHE A 559 -31.69 -4.52 -32.33
CA PHE A 559 -31.78 -4.24 -33.75
C PHE A 559 -30.53 -4.79 -34.42
N ASN A 560 -30.65 -5.62 -35.44
CA ASN A 560 -29.51 -6.25 -36.09
C ASN A 560 -29.59 -6.11 -37.62
N GLN A 561 -28.89 -5.13 -38.20
CA GLN A 561 -28.86 -4.95 -39.65
C GLN A 561 -27.50 -5.37 -40.22
N GLY A 562 -27.45 -6.57 -40.80
CA GLY A 562 -26.24 -7.17 -41.34
C GLY A 562 -25.17 -7.32 -40.25
N LEU A 563 -24.10 -6.53 -40.34
CA LEU A 563 -22.95 -6.59 -39.43
C LEU A 563 -23.04 -5.63 -38.24
N ILE A 564 -24.08 -4.80 -38.16
CA ILE A 564 -24.26 -3.80 -37.10
C ILE A 564 -25.45 -4.19 -36.24
N GLY A 565 -25.20 -4.38 -34.95
CA GLY A 565 -26.21 -4.59 -33.93
C GLY A 565 -26.31 -3.38 -32.99
N ALA A 566 -27.51 -3.05 -32.54
CA ALA A 566 -27.75 -2.10 -31.46
C ALA A 566 -28.74 -2.71 -30.47
N GLY A 567 -28.44 -2.65 -29.18
CA GLY A 567 -29.26 -3.22 -28.12
C GLY A 567 -29.50 -2.22 -27.00
N ILE A 568 -30.76 -2.05 -26.59
CA ILE A 568 -31.12 -1.35 -25.35
C ILE A 568 -31.73 -2.36 -24.37
N GLY A 569 -31.26 -2.33 -23.13
CA GLY A 569 -31.70 -3.21 -22.07
C GLY A 569 -32.06 -2.43 -20.82
N VAL A 570 -33.14 -2.82 -20.15
CA VAL A 570 -33.45 -2.41 -18.80
C VAL A 570 -33.59 -3.66 -17.96
N SER A 571 -32.89 -3.73 -16.83
CA SER A 571 -33.05 -4.80 -15.86
C SER A 571 -33.24 -4.26 -14.45
N GLY A 572 -34.03 -4.98 -13.67
CA GLY A 572 -34.21 -4.76 -12.26
C GLY A 572 -33.97 -6.07 -11.52
N SER A 573 -33.24 -6.01 -10.40
CA SER A 573 -33.09 -7.18 -9.54
C SER A 573 -33.06 -6.81 -8.06
N VAL A 574 -33.31 -7.81 -7.24
CA VAL A 574 -33.13 -7.74 -5.79
C VAL A 574 -32.12 -8.82 -5.42
N THR A 575 -30.99 -8.44 -4.85
CA THR A 575 -29.96 -9.37 -4.37
C THR A 575 -30.07 -9.48 -2.85
N VAL A 576 -30.33 -10.69 -2.37
CA VAL A 576 -30.20 -11.05 -0.95
C VAL A 576 -28.96 -11.93 -0.83
N LEU A 577 -28.04 -11.56 0.06
CA LEU A 577 -26.76 -12.23 0.21
C LEU A 577 -26.50 -12.55 1.68
N LYS A 578 -26.02 -13.77 1.95
CA LYS A 578 -25.43 -14.16 3.23
C LYS A 578 -24.03 -14.71 2.98
N ARG A 579 -23.04 -14.18 3.70
CA ARG A 579 -21.65 -14.50 3.47
C ARG A 579 -20.93 -14.72 4.79
N ILE A 580 -20.06 -15.72 4.81
CA ILE A 580 -19.14 -15.98 5.91
C ILE A 580 -17.74 -15.84 5.35
N HIS A 581 -16.91 -15.02 5.98
CA HIS A 581 -15.54 -14.80 5.57
C HIS A 581 -14.61 -15.11 6.74
N LEU A 582 -13.77 -16.13 6.60
CA LEU A 582 -12.70 -16.46 7.53
C LEU A 582 -11.40 -15.90 6.97
N TYR A 583 -10.75 -15.03 7.72
CA TYR A 583 -9.50 -14.37 7.35
C TYR A 583 -8.43 -14.61 8.41
N LYS A 584 -7.33 -15.25 8.03
CA LYS A 584 -6.20 -15.47 8.95
C LYS A 584 -5.35 -14.20 9.02
N LYS A 585 -5.71 -13.30 9.94
CA LYS A 585 -5.07 -11.98 10.10
C LYS A 585 -3.62 -12.06 10.59
N SER A 586 -3.32 -13.01 11.47
CA SER A 586 -1.97 -13.26 11.98
C SER A 586 -1.86 -14.73 12.42
N PRO A 587 -0.66 -15.27 12.74
CA PRO A 587 -0.52 -16.65 13.20
C PRO A 587 -1.45 -16.98 14.38
N LYS A 588 -1.68 -16.01 15.27
CA LYS A 588 -2.48 -16.14 16.50
C LYS A 588 -3.92 -15.62 16.39
N VAL A 589 -4.34 -15.02 15.27
CA VAL A 589 -5.67 -14.38 15.18
C VAL A 589 -6.39 -14.79 13.91
N LEU A 590 -7.58 -15.35 14.07
CA LEU A 590 -8.53 -15.62 13.00
C LEU A 590 -9.69 -14.64 13.10
N GLN A 591 -9.89 -13.86 12.06
CA GLN A 591 -11.01 -12.94 11.95
C GLN A 591 -12.14 -13.64 11.19
N ILE A 592 -13.35 -13.61 11.72
CA ILE A 592 -14.52 -14.22 11.09
C ILE A 592 -15.58 -13.14 10.91
N TYR A 593 -16.12 -13.03 9.71
CA TYR A 593 -17.23 -12.14 9.41
C TYR A 593 -18.50 -12.95 9.14
N ASP A 594 -19.61 -12.52 9.75
CA ASP A 594 -20.98 -12.89 9.37
C ASP A 594 -21.64 -11.68 8.70
N ASP A 595 -21.71 -11.77 7.38
CA ASP A 595 -22.16 -10.68 6.52
C ASP A 595 -23.54 -11.00 5.96
N SER A 596 -24.42 -10.01 5.96
CA SER A 596 -25.70 -10.08 5.27
C SER A 596 -25.95 -8.81 4.48
N GLY A 597 -26.58 -8.94 3.33
CA GLY A 597 -26.81 -7.80 2.44
C GLY A 597 -28.10 -7.91 1.65
N PHE A 598 -28.71 -6.76 1.42
CA PHE A 598 -29.91 -6.61 0.62
C PHE A 598 -29.76 -5.41 -0.31
N VAL A 599 -29.85 -5.63 -1.62
CA VAL A 599 -29.72 -4.57 -2.63
C VAL A 599 -30.81 -4.67 -3.65
N ARG A 600 -31.41 -3.53 -3.97
CA ARG A 600 -32.26 -3.35 -5.14
C ARG A 600 -31.47 -2.58 -6.18
N ASN A 601 -31.38 -3.11 -7.38
CA ASN A 601 -30.69 -2.46 -8.48
C ASN A 601 -31.61 -2.27 -9.68
N VAL A 602 -31.41 -1.16 -10.38
CA VAL A 602 -31.95 -0.90 -11.71
C VAL A 602 -30.77 -0.59 -12.63
N ASP A 603 -30.63 -1.33 -13.70
CA ASP A 603 -29.61 -1.14 -14.73
C ASP A 603 -30.27 -0.79 -16.07
N ILE A 604 -29.76 0.26 -16.69
CA ILE A 604 -30.11 0.65 -18.05
C ILE A 604 -28.84 0.56 -18.86
N SER A 605 -28.86 -0.22 -19.93
CA SER A 605 -27.71 -0.41 -20.82
C SER A 605 -28.10 -0.16 -22.27
N PHE A 606 -27.18 0.47 -23.00
CA PHE A 606 -27.22 0.64 -24.44
C PHE A 606 -25.90 0.13 -25.01
N THR A 607 -25.98 -0.70 -26.05
CA THR A 607 -24.83 -1.34 -26.68
C THR A 607 -24.92 -1.19 -28.18
N VAL A 608 -23.79 -0.94 -28.83
CA VAL A 608 -23.65 -1.03 -30.28
C VAL A 608 -22.50 -1.96 -30.58
N SER A 609 -22.78 -2.95 -31.42
CA SER A 609 -21.87 -4.01 -31.77
C SER A 609 -21.69 -4.07 -33.28
N SER A 610 -20.48 -4.40 -33.70
CA SER A 610 -20.20 -4.84 -35.06
C SER A 610 -19.01 -5.78 -34.98
N TYR A 611 -19.30 -7.08 -35.06
CA TYR A 611 -18.40 -8.19 -34.68
C TYR A 611 -18.00 -8.23 -33.20
N VAL A 612 -17.66 -7.09 -32.62
CA VAL A 612 -17.39 -6.85 -31.20
C VAL A 612 -18.20 -5.65 -30.69
N ASN A 613 -18.40 -5.58 -29.37
CA ASN A 613 -19.06 -4.45 -28.73
C ASN A 613 -18.15 -3.22 -28.74
N TRP A 614 -18.35 -2.30 -29.67
CA TRP A 614 -17.49 -1.12 -29.78
C TRP A 614 -18.02 0.08 -28.99
N LEU A 615 -19.31 0.14 -28.67
CA LEU A 615 -19.89 1.13 -27.75
C LEU A 615 -20.78 0.45 -26.71
N LYS A 616 -20.58 0.76 -25.43
CA LYS A 616 -21.48 0.39 -24.34
C LYS A 616 -21.65 1.58 -23.40
N VAL A 617 -22.90 1.95 -23.15
CA VAL A 617 -23.30 2.94 -22.15
C VAL A 617 -24.13 2.21 -21.12
N ASN A 618 -23.84 2.40 -19.84
CA ASN A 618 -24.65 1.83 -18.77
C ASN A 618 -24.90 2.84 -17.66
N ALA A 619 -26.07 2.77 -17.05
CA ALA A 619 -26.43 3.56 -15.88
C ALA A 619 -27.07 2.61 -14.87
N LYS A 620 -26.51 2.57 -13.66
CA LYS A 620 -26.94 1.70 -12.58
C LYS A 620 -27.34 2.52 -11.36
N LEU A 621 -28.44 2.14 -10.73
CA LEU A 621 -28.93 2.72 -9.49
C LEU A 621 -29.07 1.60 -8.47
N ASP A 622 -28.25 1.64 -7.43
CA ASP A 622 -28.27 0.66 -6.35
C ASP A 622 -28.76 1.32 -5.08
N ARG A 623 -29.69 0.65 -4.38
CA ARG A 623 -30.11 1.05 -3.03
C ARG A 623 -30.20 -0.18 -2.16
N GLY A 624 -29.54 -0.14 -1.02
CA GLY A 624 -29.46 -1.32 -0.17
C GLY A 624 -29.05 -1.03 1.26
N HIS A 625 -28.94 -2.11 2.01
CA HIS A 625 -28.31 -2.14 3.31
C HIS A 625 -27.51 -3.43 3.45
N TYR A 626 -26.48 -3.41 4.28
CA TYR A 626 -25.72 -4.58 4.65
C TYR A 626 -25.27 -4.50 6.10
N ASN A 627 -25.10 -5.64 6.72
CA ASN A 627 -24.66 -5.78 8.09
C ASN A 627 -23.40 -6.66 8.11
N VAL A 628 -22.40 -6.26 8.89
CA VAL A 628 -21.15 -7.00 9.10
C VAL A 628 -20.98 -7.22 10.60
N ASN A 629 -20.92 -8.49 11.00
CA ASN A 629 -20.52 -8.88 12.35
C ASN A 629 -19.10 -9.44 12.30
N SER A 630 -18.13 -8.76 12.91
CA SER A 630 -16.72 -9.16 12.92
C SER A 630 -16.30 -9.73 14.27
N TYR A 631 -15.87 -10.99 14.26
CA TYR A 631 -15.35 -11.73 15.39
C TYR A 631 -13.83 -11.82 15.32
N MET A 632 -13.11 -11.37 16.35
CA MET A 632 -11.66 -11.59 16.46
C MET A 632 -11.39 -12.78 17.39
N VAL A 633 -11.10 -13.93 16.79
CA VAL A 633 -10.89 -15.19 17.52
C VAL A 633 -9.42 -15.36 17.83
N ASN A 634 -9.07 -15.38 19.12
CA ASN A 634 -7.72 -15.70 19.59
C ASN A 634 -7.44 -17.19 19.40
N LEU A 635 -6.38 -17.47 18.65
CA LEU A 635 -5.84 -18.79 18.33
C LEU A 635 -4.43 -19.01 18.91
N SER A 636 -4.00 -18.23 19.92
CA SER A 636 -2.72 -18.50 20.59
C SER A 636 -2.69 -19.93 21.13
N THR A 637 -1.60 -20.64 20.84
CA THR A 637 -1.33 -22.00 21.31
C THR A 637 -0.96 -22.03 22.79
N ASP A 638 -0.59 -20.87 23.35
CA ASP A 638 -0.32 -20.70 24.77
C ASP A 638 -1.64 -20.59 25.55
N LEU A 639 -1.95 -21.62 26.33
CA LEU A 639 -3.16 -21.69 27.16
C LEU A 639 -3.19 -20.64 28.29
N SER A 640 -2.03 -20.08 28.67
CA SER A 640 -1.98 -18.97 29.61
C SER A 640 -2.43 -17.65 28.97
N GLU A 641 -2.09 -17.44 27.69
CA GLU A 641 -2.53 -16.30 26.89
C GLU A 641 -3.97 -16.47 26.36
N ASN A 642 -4.44 -17.72 26.20
CA ASN A 642 -5.72 -18.06 25.59
C ASN A 642 -6.43 -19.22 26.32
N PRO A 643 -7.03 -18.96 27.50
CA PRO A 643 -7.75 -19.99 28.25
C PRO A 643 -8.97 -20.54 27.50
N ASN A 644 -9.49 -19.78 26.52
CA ASN A 644 -10.67 -20.14 25.73
C ASN A 644 -10.32 -20.86 24.42
N LEU A 645 -9.07 -21.30 24.20
CA LEU A 645 -8.62 -21.90 22.93
C LEU A 645 -9.56 -23.01 22.42
N PHE A 646 -9.93 -23.96 23.28
CA PHE A 646 -10.77 -25.10 22.89
C PHE A 646 -12.22 -24.68 22.58
N SER A 647 -12.76 -23.75 23.37
CA SER A 647 -14.10 -23.19 23.17
C SER A 647 -14.17 -22.33 21.89
N ASN A 648 -13.09 -21.58 21.60
CA ASN A 648 -12.92 -20.85 20.36
C ASN A 648 -12.85 -21.81 19.16
N ALA A 649 -12.05 -22.89 19.25
CA ALA A 649 -11.96 -23.91 18.21
C ALA A 649 -13.32 -24.58 17.94
N LEU A 650 -14.09 -24.89 18.99
CA LEU A 650 -15.45 -25.40 18.87
C LEU A 650 -16.39 -24.38 18.20
N GLY A 651 -16.24 -23.09 18.51
CA GLY A 651 -16.99 -22.01 17.88
C GLY A 651 -16.71 -21.92 16.38
N VAL A 652 -15.44 -21.95 15.97
CA VAL A 652 -15.05 -21.97 14.55
C VAL A 652 -15.60 -23.22 13.84
N TYR A 653 -15.54 -24.38 14.49
CA TYR A 653 -16.14 -25.61 13.97
C TYR A 653 -17.65 -25.47 13.72
N ASN A 654 -18.40 -24.90 14.68
CA ASN A 654 -19.85 -24.69 14.56
C ASN A 654 -20.20 -23.72 13.43
N VAL A 655 -19.41 -22.66 13.23
CA VAL A 655 -19.54 -21.75 12.07
C VAL A 655 -19.34 -22.51 10.76
N LEU A 656 -18.26 -23.30 10.64
CA LEU A 656 -17.97 -24.04 9.41
C LEU A 656 -19.00 -25.15 9.13
N LYS A 657 -19.52 -25.79 10.18
CA LYS A 657 -20.49 -26.90 10.06
C LYS A 657 -21.89 -26.40 9.75
N ASN A 658 -22.42 -25.50 10.59
CA ASN A 658 -23.84 -25.14 10.64
C ASN A 658 -24.11 -23.65 10.46
N LYS A 659 -23.07 -22.82 10.27
CA LYS A 659 -23.19 -21.35 10.29
C LYS A 659 -23.72 -20.80 11.62
N ASP A 660 -23.37 -21.50 12.70
CA ASP A 660 -23.80 -21.16 14.05
C ASP A 660 -22.71 -20.36 14.77
N PHE A 661 -23.06 -19.15 15.19
CA PHE A 661 -22.18 -18.18 15.84
C PHE A 661 -22.41 -18.07 17.35
N GLU A 662 -23.36 -18.80 17.94
CA GLU A 662 -23.76 -18.64 19.35
C GLU A 662 -22.57 -18.72 20.32
N LEU A 663 -21.69 -19.70 20.12
CA LEU A 663 -20.50 -19.88 20.95
C LEU A 663 -19.47 -18.76 20.74
N LEU A 664 -19.37 -18.22 19.52
CA LEU A 664 -18.51 -17.08 19.23
C LEU A 664 -19.10 -15.78 19.80
N ASP A 665 -20.42 -15.57 19.74
CA ASP A 665 -21.09 -14.41 20.35
C ASP A 665 -20.83 -14.34 21.85
N LYS A 666 -20.82 -15.50 22.53
CA LYS A 666 -20.54 -15.60 23.96
C LYS A 666 -19.06 -15.37 24.28
N ASN A 667 -18.16 -16.03 23.56
CA ASN A 667 -16.72 -16.01 23.88
C ASN A 667 -16.00 -14.77 23.33
N ASN A 668 -16.43 -14.29 22.16
CA ASN A 668 -15.81 -13.21 21.39
C ASN A 668 -16.90 -12.31 20.78
N PRO A 669 -17.61 -11.49 21.58
CA PRO A 669 -18.70 -10.64 21.07
C PRO A 669 -18.27 -9.82 19.84
N PRO A 670 -19.10 -9.77 18.78
CA PRO A 670 -18.69 -9.16 17.52
C PRO A 670 -18.72 -7.63 17.57
N VAL A 671 -17.91 -7.03 16.72
CA VAL A 671 -18.15 -5.66 16.25
C VAL A 671 -19.29 -5.71 15.23
N LYS A 672 -20.35 -4.95 15.44
CA LYS A 672 -21.50 -4.86 14.54
C LYS A 672 -21.46 -3.57 13.75
N LEU A 673 -21.56 -3.68 12.43
CA LEU A 673 -21.61 -2.57 11.51
C LEU A 673 -22.86 -2.71 10.63
N ASP A 674 -23.83 -1.82 10.81
CA ASP A 674 -25.03 -1.74 9.99
C ASP A 674 -24.89 -0.56 9.02
N VAL A 675 -25.06 -0.82 7.73
CA VAL A 675 -24.79 0.17 6.69
C VAL A 675 -25.98 0.31 5.74
N GLN A 676 -26.37 1.54 5.45
CA GLN A 676 -27.38 1.85 4.43
C GLN A 676 -26.74 2.69 3.33
N PHE A 677 -27.01 2.35 2.07
CA PHE A 677 -26.36 3.03 0.95
C PHE A 677 -27.30 3.28 -0.23
N LYS A 678 -26.93 4.29 -1.02
CA LYS A 678 -27.54 4.64 -2.29
C LYS A 678 -26.45 5.06 -3.27
N ASP A 679 -26.22 4.23 -4.28
CA ASP A 679 -25.17 4.42 -5.27
C ASP A 679 -25.75 4.65 -6.66
N ARG A 680 -25.11 5.53 -7.42
CA ARG A 680 -25.40 5.78 -8.82
C ARG A 680 -24.13 5.64 -9.63
N THR A 681 -24.10 4.67 -10.52
CA THR A 681 -22.99 4.44 -11.45
C THR A 681 -23.40 4.84 -12.87
N ARG A 682 -22.50 5.48 -13.61
CA ARG A 682 -22.61 5.68 -15.06
C ARG A 682 -21.32 5.21 -15.71
N GLY A 683 -21.41 4.34 -16.71
CA GLY A 683 -20.29 3.82 -17.46
C GLY A 683 -20.41 4.11 -18.95
N LEU A 684 -19.27 4.37 -19.58
CA LEU A 684 -19.11 4.49 -21.02
C LEU A 684 -17.89 3.68 -21.44
N SER A 685 -18.06 2.80 -22.41
CA SER A 685 -17.01 1.97 -22.97
C SER A 685 -17.00 2.17 -24.48
N LEU A 686 -15.88 2.64 -25.03
CA LEU A 686 -15.66 2.78 -26.47
C LEU A 686 -14.41 1.99 -26.85
N LEU A 687 -14.57 0.87 -27.56
CA LEU A 687 -13.48 -0.05 -27.93
C LEU A 687 -12.64 -0.48 -26.72
N PHE A 688 -11.41 0.04 -26.57
CA PHE A 688 -10.52 -0.18 -25.44
C PHE A 688 -10.58 0.94 -24.38
N TRP A 689 -11.24 2.07 -24.64
CA TRP A 689 -11.39 3.15 -23.69
C TRP A 689 -12.59 2.94 -22.77
N ARG A 690 -12.44 3.30 -21.49
CA ARG A 690 -13.44 3.15 -20.44
C ARG A 690 -13.54 4.45 -19.65
N MET A 691 -14.76 4.85 -19.32
CA MET A 691 -15.07 5.86 -18.31
C MET A 691 -16.11 5.32 -17.36
N LYS A 692 -16.01 5.69 -16.10
CA LYS A 692 -16.98 5.35 -15.08
C LYS A 692 -17.08 6.47 -14.07
N SER A 693 -18.29 6.81 -13.66
CA SER A 693 -18.55 7.76 -12.58
C SER A 693 -19.46 7.10 -11.56
N LEU A 694 -19.10 7.24 -10.29
CA LEU A 694 -19.84 6.72 -9.15
C LEU A 694 -20.20 7.89 -8.24
N THR A 695 -21.46 7.95 -7.81
CA THR A 695 -21.88 8.85 -6.73
C THR A 695 -22.60 8.02 -5.68
N GLY A 696 -22.02 7.91 -4.49
CA GLY A 696 -22.51 7.09 -3.40
C GLY A 696 -22.82 7.91 -2.15
N LYS A 697 -23.94 7.61 -1.50
CA LYS A 697 -24.28 8.14 -0.17
C LYS A 697 -24.46 6.98 0.78
N THR A 698 -23.76 7.02 1.91
CA THR A 698 -23.70 5.89 2.84
C THR A 698 -23.84 6.36 4.29
N TYR A 699 -24.67 5.66 5.05
CA TYR A 699 -24.82 5.82 6.48
C TYR A 699 -24.28 4.57 7.17
N TYR A 700 -23.42 4.76 8.15
CA TYR A 700 -22.81 3.70 8.96
C TYR A 700 -23.33 3.83 10.38
N ASP A 701 -23.81 2.74 10.96
CA ASP A 701 -24.14 2.63 12.37
C ASP A 701 -23.29 1.53 12.98
N LEU A 702 -22.48 1.89 13.99
CA LEU A 702 -21.48 1.04 14.57
C LEU A 702 -21.80 0.75 16.03
N LYS A 703 -21.64 -0.52 16.43
CA LYS A 703 -21.67 -0.95 17.84
C LYS A 703 -20.53 -1.92 18.12
N ALA A 704 -19.67 -1.58 19.08
CA ALA A 704 -18.55 -2.43 19.51
C ALA A 704 -18.63 -2.80 21.01
N LYS A 705 -17.85 -3.81 21.40
CA LYS A 705 -17.88 -4.48 22.72
C LYS A 705 -17.64 -3.53 23.92
N ASP A 706 -16.87 -2.47 23.73
CA ASP A 706 -16.46 -1.57 24.81
C ASP A 706 -17.45 -0.41 25.05
N GLY A 707 -18.70 -0.54 24.56
CA GLY A 707 -19.70 0.53 24.60
C GLY A 707 -19.43 1.65 23.60
N VAL A 708 -18.52 1.43 22.65
CA VAL A 708 -18.26 2.36 21.55
C VAL A 708 -19.38 2.23 20.53
N GLU A 709 -20.26 3.22 20.51
CA GLU A 709 -21.29 3.39 19.49
C GLU A 709 -20.99 4.66 18.68
N GLY A 710 -21.31 4.63 17.39
CA GLY A 710 -21.11 5.80 16.55
C GLY A 710 -21.86 5.70 15.23
N THR A 711 -22.49 6.79 14.83
CA THR A 711 -23.15 6.89 13.52
C THR A 711 -22.37 7.87 12.64
N TYR A 712 -22.18 7.51 11.39
CA TYR A 712 -21.37 8.27 10.43
C TYR A 712 -22.06 8.37 9.07
N TYR A 713 -21.67 9.39 8.31
CA TYR A 713 -22.12 9.63 6.95
C TYR A 713 -20.91 9.73 6.02
N SER A 714 -21.04 9.14 4.83
CA SER A 714 -20.11 9.31 3.71
C SER A 714 -20.86 9.73 2.44
N LEU A 715 -20.27 10.67 1.72
CA LEU A 715 -20.61 11.02 0.34
C LEU A 715 -19.37 10.83 -0.53
N GLU A 716 -19.48 9.98 -1.53
CA GLU A 716 -18.43 9.66 -2.49
C GLU A 716 -18.83 10.16 -3.88
N LYS A 717 -17.91 10.84 -4.57
CA LYS A 717 -18.03 11.25 -5.96
C LYS A 717 -16.74 10.88 -6.67
N ASP A 718 -16.77 9.73 -7.33
CA ASP A 718 -15.61 9.18 -7.99
C ASP A 718 -15.77 9.22 -9.51
N PHE A 719 -14.65 9.43 -10.19
CA PHE A 719 -14.55 9.44 -11.64
C PHE A 719 -13.30 8.67 -12.05
N LEU A 720 -13.48 7.72 -12.97
CA LEU A 720 -12.44 6.89 -13.52
C LEU A 720 -12.45 7.01 -15.04
N THR A 721 -11.27 7.13 -15.65
CA THR A 721 -11.08 6.97 -17.09
C THR A 721 -9.81 6.16 -17.37
N GLY A 722 -9.82 5.31 -18.39
CA GLY A 722 -8.69 4.45 -18.67
C GLY A 722 -8.75 3.72 -20.00
N LEU A 723 -7.66 3.02 -20.32
CA LEU A 723 -7.57 2.10 -21.44
C LEU A 723 -7.45 0.67 -20.93
N ASN A 724 -8.29 -0.22 -21.44
CA ASN A 724 -8.33 -1.64 -21.15
C ASN A 724 -8.13 -2.48 -22.43
N PRO A 725 -6.87 -2.60 -22.91
CA PRO A 725 -6.57 -3.38 -24.11
C PRO A 725 -6.77 -4.88 -23.91
N GLU A 726 -6.64 -5.39 -22.68
CA GLU A 726 -6.90 -6.80 -22.36
C GLU A 726 -8.35 -7.18 -22.70
N ALA A 727 -9.32 -6.45 -22.17
CA ALA A 727 -10.74 -6.72 -22.43
C ALA A 727 -11.06 -6.65 -23.93
N PHE A 728 -10.51 -5.66 -24.64
CA PHE A 728 -10.72 -5.54 -26.08
C PHE A 728 -10.07 -6.69 -26.89
N SER A 729 -8.89 -7.16 -26.48
CA SER A 729 -8.23 -8.30 -27.13
C SER A 729 -9.03 -9.58 -26.94
N LYS A 730 -9.60 -9.78 -25.74
CA LYS A 730 -10.52 -10.89 -25.45
C LYS A 730 -11.77 -10.84 -26.32
N GLN A 731 -12.34 -9.66 -26.55
CA GLN A 731 -13.48 -9.48 -27.48
C GLN A 731 -13.14 -9.92 -28.90
N LEU A 732 -11.97 -9.50 -29.41
CA LEU A 732 -11.53 -9.89 -30.75
C LEU A 732 -11.31 -11.40 -30.86
N LEU A 733 -10.68 -12.01 -29.84
CA LEU A 733 -10.48 -13.46 -29.81
C LEU A 733 -11.81 -14.21 -29.77
N ASN A 734 -12.76 -13.77 -28.93
CA ASN A 734 -14.11 -14.33 -28.88
C ASN A 734 -14.82 -14.27 -30.23
N TYR A 735 -14.64 -13.17 -30.97
CA TYR A 735 -15.18 -13.05 -32.32
C TYR A 735 -14.58 -14.10 -33.29
N TYR A 736 -13.26 -14.27 -33.31
CA TYR A 736 -12.63 -15.26 -34.18
C TYR A 736 -12.98 -16.70 -33.79
N LEU A 737 -13.06 -16.99 -32.49
CA LEU A 737 -13.50 -18.30 -31.99
C LEU A 737 -14.94 -18.63 -32.40
N ALA A 738 -15.84 -17.64 -32.31
CA ALA A 738 -17.22 -17.79 -32.77
C ALA A 738 -17.33 -17.95 -34.30
N LYS A 739 -16.41 -17.36 -35.08
CA LYS A 739 -16.38 -17.48 -36.53
C LYS A 739 -15.92 -18.87 -37.02
N GLU A 740 -15.00 -19.50 -36.31
CA GLU A 740 -14.48 -20.84 -36.63
C GLU A 740 -15.44 -21.98 -36.15
N GLU A 741 -16.69 -21.65 -35.81
CA GLU A 741 -17.72 -22.59 -35.32
C GLU A 741 -17.27 -23.43 -34.11
N VAL A 742 -16.33 -22.92 -33.32
CA VAL A 742 -15.97 -23.53 -32.03
C VAL A 742 -17.01 -23.07 -31.00
N GLU A 743 -18.23 -23.61 -31.12
CA GLU A 743 -19.43 -23.16 -30.37
C GLU A 743 -19.27 -23.21 -28.84
N ASP A 744 -18.32 -24.01 -28.34
CA ASP A 744 -18.09 -24.28 -26.92
C ASP A 744 -16.99 -23.42 -26.25
N VAL A 745 -16.28 -22.56 -26.99
CA VAL A 745 -15.10 -21.84 -26.46
C VAL A 745 -15.35 -20.33 -26.40
N ARG A 746 -15.46 -19.78 -25.18
CA ARG A 746 -15.58 -18.33 -24.92
C ARG A 746 -14.62 -17.90 -23.83
N ILE A 747 -13.88 -16.82 -24.09
CA ILE A 747 -12.98 -16.18 -23.15
C ILE A 747 -13.77 -15.19 -22.29
N THR A 748 -13.74 -15.36 -20.98
CA THR A 748 -14.42 -14.48 -20.03
C THR A 748 -13.82 -13.06 -20.03
N GLU A 749 -14.69 -12.06 -20.17
CA GLU A 749 -14.33 -10.64 -20.16
C GLU A 749 -14.74 -9.95 -18.85
N ASP A 750 -13.77 -9.53 -18.04
CA ASP A 750 -14.00 -8.66 -16.89
C ASP A 750 -14.14 -7.19 -17.32
N GLY A 751 -15.31 -6.84 -17.85
CA GLY A 751 -15.58 -5.50 -18.39
C GLY A 751 -15.70 -4.38 -17.35
N ASN A 752 -16.01 -4.72 -16.10
CA ASN A 752 -16.30 -3.75 -15.03
C ASN A 752 -15.12 -3.42 -14.11
N ARG A 753 -13.98 -4.08 -14.31
CA ARG A 753 -12.78 -3.89 -13.50
C ARG A 753 -12.05 -2.60 -13.85
N ASN A 754 -11.36 -2.02 -12.88
CA ASN A 754 -10.52 -0.84 -13.08
C ASN A 754 -9.48 -1.14 -14.18
N PRO A 755 -9.43 -0.37 -15.29
CA PRO A 755 -8.47 -0.58 -16.36
C PRO A 755 -7.00 -0.53 -15.89
N GLY A 756 -6.68 0.16 -14.81
CA GLY A 756 -5.33 0.18 -14.24
C GLY A 756 -4.87 -1.17 -13.69
N GLU A 757 -5.81 -2.07 -13.40
CA GLU A 757 -5.57 -3.41 -12.87
C GLU A 757 -5.61 -4.51 -13.94
N SER A 758 -5.80 -4.13 -15.21
CA SER A 758 -5.77 -5.06 -16.34
C SER A 758 -4.40 -5.07 -17.03
N PHE A 759 -4.16 -6.13 -17.79
CA PHE A 759 -2.90 -6.32 -18.50
C PHE A 759 -2.70 -5.22 -19.56
N PHE A 760 -1.55 -4.55 -19.51
CA PHE A 760 -1.25 -3.32 -20.27
C PHE A 760 -2.25 -2.17 -20.08
N GLY A 761 -3.17 -2.30 -19.15
CA GLY A 761 -4.16 -1.29 -18.86
C GLY A 761 -3.57 -0.12 -18.08
N ARG A 762 -4.29 0.99 -18.14
CA ARG A 762 -3.98 2.22 -17.41
C ARG A 762 -5.25 2.95 -17.07
N SER A 763 -5.31 3.57 -15.91
CA SER A 763 -6.43 4.39 -15.48
C SER A 763 -5.96 5.66 -14.78
N HIS A 764 -6.84 6.63 -14.75
CA HIS A 764 -6.79 7.83 -13.93
C HIS A 764 -8.10 7.88 -13.16
N THR A 765 -8.00 7.92 -11.84
CA THR A 765 -9.12 7.91 -10.92
C THR A 765 -9.03 9.14 -10.03
N GLN A 766 -10.10 9.93 -10.03
CA GLN A 766 -10.31 11.04 -9.11
C GLN A 766 -11.40 10.63 -8.12
N LYS A 767 -11.10 10.63 -6.82
CA LYS A 767 -12.05 10.31 -5.75
C LYS A 767 -12.24 11.52 -4.87
N LEU A 768 -13.48 11.97 -4.72
CA LEU A 768 -13.89 13.00 -3.76
C LEU A 768 -14.74 12.34 -2.70
N ARG A 769 -14.32 12.45 -1.44
CA ARG A 769 -15.00 11.83 -0.31
C ARG A 769 -15.25 12.85 0.78
N TYR A 770 -16.51 13.02 1.17
CA TYR A 770 -16.92 13.82 2.31
C TYR A 770 -17.42 12.89 3.41
N GLU A 771 -16.92 13.06 4.63
CA GLU A 771 -17.31 12.27 5.80
C GLU A 771 -17.73 13.18 6.96
N ALA A 772 -18.63 12.68 7.80
CA ALA A 772 -19.01 13.33 9.05
C ALA A 772 -19.46 12.30 10.09
N SER A 773 -19.24 12.58 11.36
CA SER A 773 -19.95 11.89 12.45
C SER A 773 -21.33 12.53 12.66
N LEU A 774 -22.29 11.77 13.17
CA LEU A 774 -23.61 12.28 13.53
C LEU A 774 -23.67 12.49 15.04
N ASP A 775 -24.11 13.67 15.46
CA ASP A 775 -24.40 13.95 16.88
C ASP A 775 -25.74 13.31 17.32
N THR A 776 -26.10 13.49 18.60
CA THR A 776 -27.36 12.97 19.17
C THR A 776 -28.61 13.52 18.48
N ASN A 777 -28.52 14.66 17.80
CA ASN A 777 -29.59 15.28 17.03
C ASN A 777 -29.55 14.90 15.54
N LYS A 778 -28.70 13.95 15.15
CA LYS A 778 -28.45 13.52 13.76
C LYS A 778 -27.93 14.64 12.86
N ARG A 779 -27.20 15.61 13.42
CA ARG A 779 -26.50 16.66 12.68
C ARG A 779 -25.06 16.28 12.41
N PHE A 780 -24.52 16.77 11.30
CA PHE A 780 -23.15 16.49 10.90
C PHE A 780 -22.14 17.24 11.77
N ALA A 781 -21.36 16.48 12.54
CA ALA A 781 -20.21 16.91 13.31
C ALA A 781 -18.91 16.36 12.68
N GLN A 782 -17.77 16.91 13.10
CA GLN A 782 -16.41 16.47 12.71
C GLN A 782 -16.28 16.20 11.19
N LYS A 783 -16.58 17.23 10.40
CA LYS A 783 -16.63 17.12 8.95
C LYS A 783 -15.21 16.95 8.39
N PHE A 784 -15.11 16.13 7.35
CA PHE A 784 -13.87 15.86 6.64
C PHE A 784 -14.15 15.78 5.15
N LEU A 785 -13.27 16.32 4.33
CA LEU A 785 -13.35 16.23 2.87
C LEU A 785 -11.98 15.84 2.35
N SER A 786 -11.92 14.86 1.46
CA SER A 786 -10.69 14.40 0.82
C SER A 786 -10.84 14.36 -0.69
N LEU A 787 -9.76 14.70 -1.37
CA LEU A 787 -9.56 14.54 -2.80
C LEU A 787 -8.36 13.64 -3.01
N SER A 788 -8.54 12.59 -3.80
CA SER A 788 -7.50 11.68 -4.24
C SER A 788 -7.44 11.69 -5.76
N ASP A 789 -6.30 12.03 -6.36
CA ASP A 789 -6.09 11.97 -7.80
C ASP A 789 -4.95 10.98 -8.08
N VAL A 790 -5.31 9.86 -8.68
CA VAL A 790 -4.45 8.68 -8.74
C VAL A 790 -4.39 8.13 -10.15
N LYS A 791 -3.19 7.78 -10.60
CA LYS A 791 -2.95 7.10 -11.87
C LYS A 791 -2.43 5.70 -11.59
N GLN A 792 -3.09 4.72 -12.18
CA GLN A 792 -2.75 3.31 -12.03
C GLN A 792 -2.45 2.69 -13.39
N GLY A 793 -1.64 1.64 -13.42
CA GLY A 793 -1.46 0.87 -14.63
C GLY A 793 -0.28 -0.08 -14.64
N TRP A 794 -0.15 -0.82 -15.73
CA TRP A 794 0.82 -1.91 -15.85
C TRP A 794 2.28 -1.46 -15.81
N GLY A 795 2.61 -0.28 -16.37
CA GLY A 795 4.00 0.17 -16.44
C GLY A 795 4.20 1.66 -16.72
N MET A 796 5.09 2.28 -15.97
CA MET A 796 5.49 3.69 -16.10
C MET A 796 7.01 3.79 -16.14
N SER A 797 7.58 4.43 -17.16
CA SER A 797 9.02 4.66 -17.25
C SER A 797 9.45 5.79 -16.33
N GLU A 798 10.73 5.79 -15.94
CA GLU A 798 11.37 6.86 -15.16
C GLU A 798 10.99 8.27 -15.68
N LYS A 799 11.12 8.51 -16.99
CA LYS A 799 10.76 9.79 -17.63
C LYS A 799 9.30 10.19 -17.39
N LYS A 800 8.37 9.23 -17.43
CA LYS A 800 6.95 9.50 -17.17
C LYS A 800 6.71 9.80 -15.69
N VAL A 801 7.38 9.10 -14.77
CA VAL A 801 7.31 9.37 -13.33
C VAL A 801 7.83 10.77 -13.02
N ARG A 802 9.02 11.13 -13.53
CA ARG A 802 9.57 12.49 -13.37
C ARG A 802 8.62 13.56 -13.91
N LYS A 803 8.03 13.33 -15.10
CA LYS A 803 7.01 14.25 -15.67
C LYS A 803 5.76 14.37 -14.79
N PHE A 804 5.34 13.30 -14.13
CA PHE A 804 4.24 13.34 -13.17
C PHE A 804 4.62 14.20 -11.96
N MET A 805 5.79 13.95 -11.34
CA MET A 805 6.30 14.75 -10.20
C MET A 805 6.37 16.24 -10.53
N THR A 806 6.95 16.61 -11.69
CA THR A 806 7.01 18.01 -12.12
C THR A 806 5.62 18.63 -12.27
N LYS A 807 4.67 17.93 -12.90
CA LYS A 807 3.29 18.44 -13.06
C LYS A 807 2.58 18.63 -11.72
N VAL A 808 2.80 17.74 -10.77
CA VAL A 808 2.22 17.87 -9.42
C VAL A 808 2.85 19.06 -8.69
N ASN A 809 4.17 19.24 -8.78
CA ASN A 809 4.86 20.39 -8.20
C ASN A 809 4.38 21.72 -8.81
N GLU A 810 4.19 21.77 -10.13
CA GLU A 810 3.62 22.93 -10.84
C GLU A 810 2.18 23.20 -10.38
N LYS A 811 1.34 22.17 -10.29
CA LYS A 811 -0.06 22.29 -9.85
C LYS A 811 -0.17 22.90 -8.45
N PHE A 812 0.65 22.44 -7.51
CA PHE A 812 0.65 22.92 -6.13
C PHE A 812 1.58 24.11 -5.89
N GLN A 813 2.28 24.61 -6.92
CA GLN A 813 3.25 25.71 -6.82
C GLN A 813 4.25 25.50 -5.66
N TYR A 814 4.62 24.24 -5.43
CA TYR A 814 5.41 23.78 -4.28
C TYR A 814 6.21 22.52 -4.68
N PRO A 815 7.46 22.34 -4.22
CA PRO A 815 8.25 21.14 -4.49
C PRO A 815 7.74 19.96 -3.65
N LEU A 816 6.54 19.48 -3.96
CA LEU A 816 5.91 18.35 -3.27
C LEU A 816 6.79 17.10 -3.43
N PHE A 817 7.17 16.76 -4.66
CA PHE A 817 8.07 15.66 -4.96
C PHE A 817 9.49 16.14 -5.26
N ASP A 818 10.49 15.47 -4.68
CA ASP A 818 11.89 15.65 -5.08
C ASP A 818 12.25 14.64 -6.18
N ILE A 819 12.50 15.15 -7.38
CA ILE A 819 12.86 14.36 -8.56
C ILE A 819 14.11 13.51 -8.32
N GLY A 820 15.01 13.91 -7.40
CA GLY A 820 16.19 13.15 -7.00
C GLY A 820 15.89 11.79 -6.33
N GLN A 821 14.66 11.57 -5.85
CA GLN A 821 14.26 10.31 -5.21
C GLN A 821 14.12 9.13 -6.19
N ILE A 822 14.06 9.39 -7.50
CA ILE A 822 13.86 8.34 -8.50
C ILE A 822 15.19 7.65 -8.81
N ASP A 823 15.32 6.41 -8.37
CA ASP A 823 16.48 5.52 -8.52
C ASP A 823 16.22 4.29 -9.42
N PHE A 824 15.01 4.19 -9.99
CA PHE A 824 14.58 3.05 -10.78
C PHE A 824 14.30 3.43 -12.25
N LYS A 825 14.49 2.45 -13.17
CA LYS A 825 14.26 2.66 -14.61
C LYS A 825 12.79 2.59 -15.00
N LYS A 826 12.03 1.72 -14.34
CA LYS A 826 10.61 1.46 -14.64
C LYS A 826 9.86 1.00 -13.40
N LEU A 827 8.63 1.44 -13.29
CA LEU A 827 7.66 1.06 -12.26
C LEU A 827 6.60 0.16 -12.91
N ARG A 828 6.29 -0.99 -12.32
CA ARG A 828 5.25 -1.93 -12.77
C ARG A 828 4.11 -1.96 -11.76
N LEU A 829 2.88 -2.16 -12.24
CA LEU A 829 1.66 -1.96 -11.43
C LEU A 829 1.75 -0.67 -10.63
N PHE A 830 2.07 0.41 -11.33
CA PHE A 830 2.28 1.69 -10.69
C PHE A 830 0.95 2.18 -10.14
N ASN A 831 1.02 2.82 -8.98
CA ASN A 831 -0.05 3.58 -8.36
C ASN A 831 0.57 4.89 -7.88
N VAL A 832 0.38 5.97 -8.64
CA VAL A 832 1.00 7.27 -8.38
C VAL A 832 -0.05 8.36 -8.30
N GLY A 833 0.01 9.19 -7.28
CA GLY A 833 -1.06 10.16 -7.04
C GLY A 833 -0.71 11.23 -6.03
N TYR A 834 -1.68 12.11 -5.82
CA TYR A 834 -1.68 13.03 -4.69
C TYR A 834 -3.04 12.99 -3.98
N HIS A 835 -3.00 13.36 -2.72
CA HIS A 835 -4.11 13.35 -1.79
C HIS A 835 -4.15 14.69 -1.08
N MET A 836 -5.36 15.18 -0.87
CA MET A 836 -5.61 16.46 -0.25
C MET A 836 -6.78 16.32 0.71
N ASN A 837 -6.52 16.60 1.97
CA ASN A 837 -7.46 16.49 3.07
C ASN A 837 -7.81 17.89 3.56
N LEU A 838 -9.10 18.16 3.72
CA LEU A 838 -9.67 19.38 4.26
C LEU A 838 -10.40 19.02 5.56
N TYR A 839 -9.94 19.58 6.67
CA TYR A 839 -10.51 19.31 7.99
C TYR A 839 -11.70 20.21 8.28
N ASN A 840 -12.40 19.96 9.39
CA ASN A 840 -13.63 20.66 9.77
C ASN A 840 -13.53 22.20 9.65
N LYS A 841 -12.43 22.81 10.15
CA LYS A 841 -12.18 24.25 10.03
C LYS A 841 -12.11 24.74 8.58
N GLY A 842 -11.54 23.92 7.69
CA GLY A 842 -11.44 24.23 6.26
C GLY A 842 -12.79 24.15 5.56
N ILE A 843 -13.65 23.22 5.96
CA ILE A 843 -15.03 23.11 5.44
C ILE A 843 -15.90 24.26 5.96
N GLU A 844 -15.77 24.62 7.25
CA GLU A 844 -16.42 25.82 7.80
C GLU A 844 -15.97 27.08 7.05
N ARG A 845 -14.66 27.17 6.77
CA ARG A 845 -14.13 28.27 5.98
C ARG A 845 -14.72 28.28 4.57
N LEU A 846 -14.80 27.13 3.90
CA LEU A 846 -15.42 26.97 2.57
C LEU A 846 -16.84 27.55 2.52
N HIS A 847 -17.65 27.33 3.57
CA HIS A 847 -19.02 27.86 3.66
C HIS A 847 -19.11 29.35 3.98
N SER A 848 -18.06 29.90 4.60
CA SER A 848 -17.98 31.32 4.97
C SER A 848 -17.46 32.24 3.86
N ILE A 849 -16.93 31.68 2.76
CA ILE A 849 -16.36 32.46 1.66
C ILE A 849 -17.44 33.37 1.06
N LYS A 850 -17.13 34.66 0.94
CA LYS A 850 -18.03 35.64 0.32
C LYS A 850 -17.62 35.94 -1.11
N GLU A 851 -18.59 36.36 -1.93
CA GLU A 851 -18.33 36.80 -3.31
C GLU A 851 -17.29 37.94 -3.36
N SER A 852 -17.28 38.83 -2.36
CA SER A 852 -16.31 39.92 -2.24
C SER A 852 -14.85 39.45 -2.14
N GLU A 853 -14.62 38.20 -1.71
CA GLU A 853 -13.28 37.60 -1.63
C GLU A 853 -12.84 36.99 -2.97
N ILE A 854 -13.79 36.67 -3.85
CA ILE A 854 -13.54 36.08 -5.18
C ILE A 854 -13.38 37.15 -6.25
N LEU A 855 -14.07 38.30 -6.14
CA LEU A 855 -14.01 39.38 -7.13
C LEU A 855 -12.56 39.85 -7.43
N PRO A 856 -11.67 40.04 -6.43
CA PRO A 856 -10.28 40.42 -6.71
C PRO A 856 -9.52 39.34 -7.51
N LEU A 857 -9.79 38.06 -7.25
CA LEU A 857 -9.17 36.94 -7.97
C LEU A 857 -9.65 36.87 -9.42
N GLU A 858 -10.94 37.11 -9.65
CA GLU A 858 -11.51 37.18 -11.00
C GLU A 858 -10.86 38.30 -11.83
N VAL A 859 -10.68 39.49 -11.25
CA VAL A 859 -10.00 40.61 -11.91
C VAL A 859 -8.54 40.27 -12.24
N LYS A 860 -7.83 39.65 -11.28
CA LYS A 860 -6.47 39.16 -11.48
C LYS A 860 -6.40 38.16 -12.64
N TYR A 861 -7.23 37.11 -12.64
CA TYR A 861 -7.18 36.07 -13.66
C TYR A 861 -7.63 36.55 -15.03
N LYS A 862 -8.60 37.47 -15.14
CA LYS A 862 -8.97 38.06 -16.44
C LYS A 862 -7.81 38.81 -17.09
N LYS A 863 -6.94 39.42 -16.28
CA LYS A 863 -5.72 40.09 -16.75
C LYS A 863 -4.63 39.10 -17.14
N GLU A 864 -4.43 38.05 -16.35
CA GLU A 864 -3.33 37.09 -16.53
C GLU A 864 -3.62 36.03 -17.61
N ARG A 865 -4.86 35.56 -17.73
CA ARG A 865 -5.27 34.43 -18.59
C ARG A 865 -5.88 34.86 -19.93
N TRP A 866 -5.54 36.06 -20.42
CA TRP A 866 -6.12 36.74 -21.59
C TRP A 866 -6.73 35.77 -22.64
N CYS A 867 -8.06 35.84 -22.81
CA CYS A 867 -8.78 35.23 -23.93
C CYS A 867 -9.20 36.27 -24.97
N SER A 868 -9.39 35.86 -26.23
CA SER A 868 -9.91 36.72 -27.30
C SER A 868 -11.29 37.30 -26.91
N GLU A 869 -11.70 38.44 -27.50
CA GLU A 869 -13.02 39.05 -27.19
C GLU A 869 -14.21 38.11 -27.49
N ASP A 870 -14.07 37.21 -28.48
CA ASP A 870 -15.09 36.20 -28.80
C ASP A 870 -15.14 35.07 -27.75
N ASP A 871 -14.01 34.71 -27.14
CA ASP A 871 -13.97 33.73 -26.05
C ASP A 871 -14.31 34.34 -24.68
N ASN A 872 -14.09 35.63 -24.46
CA ASN A 872 -14.51 36.34 -23.24
C ASN A 872 -16.04 36.41 -23.09
N ARG A 873 -16.81 36.22 -24.17
CA ARG A 873 -18.28 36.05 -24.10
C ARG A 873 -18.69 34.68 -23.55
N LYS A 874 -17.81 33.68 -23.62
CA LYS A 874 -18.02 32.37 -23.01
C LYS A 874 -17.54 32.47 -21.56
N ARG A 875 -18.48 32.54 -20.61
CA ARG A 875 -18.22 32.54 -19.15
C ARG A 875 -17.36 31.34 -18.76
N SER A 876 -16.05 31.49 -18.79
CA SER A 876 -15.07 30.41 -18.65
C SER A 876 -14.00 30.79 -17.64
N ALA A 877 -13.77 29.93 -16.66
CA ALA A 877 -12.70 30.08 -15.67
C ALA A 877 -11.30 30.05 -16.30
N VAL A 878 -11.16 29.40 -17.47
CA VAL A 878 -9.93 29.44 -18.27
C VAL A 878 -9.59 30.88 -18.67
N CYS A 879 -10.60 31.70 -18.94
CA CYS A 879 -10.47 33.12 -19.28
C CYS A 879 -10.54 34.04 -18.05
N GLY A 880 -10.50 33.46 -16.84
CA GLY A 880 -10.58 34.19 -15.58
C GLY A 880 -11.99 34.62 -15.16
N ASP A 881 -13.05 34.22 -15.86
CA ASP A 881 -14.44 34.43 -15.41
C ASP A 881 -14.84 33.37 -14.38
N LEU A 882 -15.00 33.80 -13.12
CA LEU A 882 -15.35 32.96 -11.98
C LEU A 882 -16.87 32.93 -11.69
N TRP A 883 -17.72 33.23 -12.68
CA TRP A 883 -19.18 33.27 -12.51
C TRP A 883 -19.77 31.98 -11.93
N SER A 884 -19.32 30.80 -12.39
CA SER A 884 -19.78 29.51 -11.87
C SER A 884 -19.46 29.34 -10.39
N LEU A 885 -18.25 29.71 -9.98
CA LEU A 885 -17.81 29.64 -8.59
C LEU A 885 -18.62 30.60 -7.71
N LYS A 886 -18.81 31.86 -8.15
CA LYS A 886 -19.65 32.85 -7.46
C LYS A 886 -21.10 32.37 -7.31
N SER A 887 -21.64 31.72 -8.33
CA SER A 887 -22.99 31.16 -8.32
C SER A 887 -23.14 30.06 -7.25
N LEU A 888 -22.16 29.15 -7.15
CA LEU A 888 -22.13 28.11 -6.12
C LEU A 888 -22.01 28.70 -4.72
N ILE A 889 -21.13 29.69 -4.51
CA ILE A 889 -20.97 30.38 -3.23
C ILE A 889 -22.28 31.01 -2.75
N LYS A 890 -23.10 31.57 -3.65
CA LYS A 890 -24.43 32.12 -3.31
C LYS A 890 -25.47 31.04 -2.99
N LYS A 891 -25.32 29.85 -3.59
CA LYS A 891 -26.28 28.76 -3.50
C LYS A 891 -26.04 27.88 -2.27
N CYS A 892 -24.79 27.53 -1.96
CA CYS A 892 -24.46 26.56 -0.90
C CYS A 892 -25.02 26.94 0.49
N PRO A 893 -24.94 28.20 0.96
CA PRO A 893 -25.51 28.58 2.25
C PRO A 893 -27.03 28.40 2.36
N LYS A 894 -27.74 28.23 1.23
CA LYS A 894 -29.20 28.04 1.17
C LYS A 894 -29.62 26.56 1.15
N SER A 895 -28.68 25.62 1.32
CA SER A 895 -28.97 24.20 1.37
C SER A 895 -29.91 23.85 2.53
N LYS A 896 -30.92 23.01 2.26
CA LYS A 896 -32.04 22.73 3.18
C LYS A 896 -31.68 21.80 4.34
N ASN A 897 -30.69 20.94 4.16
CA ASN A 897 -30.24 19.95 5.14
C ASN A 897 -28.74 19.65 5.00
N ASP A 898 -28.21 18.90 5.96
CA ASP A 898 -26.77 18.62 6.06
C ASP A 898 -26.26 17.79 4.87
N GLU A 899 -27.06 16.86 4.33
CA GLU A 899 -26.73 16.14 3.09
C GLU A 899 -26.56 17.07 1.89
N ALA A 900 -27.52 17.97 1.66
CA ALA A 900 -27.43 18.94 0.56
C ALA A 900 -26.28 19.93 0.78
N MET A 901 -25.92 20.21 2.03
CA MET A 901 -24.73 20.98 2.36
C MET A 901 -23.45 20.20 2.04
N ALA A 902 -23.40 18.90 2.32
CA ALA A 902 -22.28 18.04 1.95
C ALA A 902 -22.10 17.96 0.43
N ASP A 903 -23.19 17.72 -0.32
CA ASP A 903 -23.20 17.74 -1.79
C ASP A 903 -22.63 19.08 -2.32
N CYS A 904 -23.09 20.21 -1.77
CA CYS A 904 -22.61 21.53 -2.19
C CYS A 904 -21.15 21.79 -1.77
N SER A 905 -20.70 21.23 -0.65
CA SER A 905 -19.31 21.35 -0.18
C SER A 905 -18.36 20.66 -1.16
N VAL A 906 -18.71 19.45 -1.59
CA VAL A 906 -17.93 18.71 -2.57
C VAL A 906 -17.88 19.46 -3.92
N GLU A 907 -19.03 19.94 -4.39
CA GLU A 907 -19.12 20.70 -5.65
C GLU A 907 -18.33 22.02 -5.59
N LEU A 908 -18.44 22.77 -4.49
CA LEU A 908 -17.72 24.02 -4.29
C LEU A 908 -16.21 23.79 -4.20
N PHE A 909 -15.80 22.76 -3.45
CA PHE A 909 -14.40 22.38 -3.31
C PHE A 909 -13.76 21.98 -4.65
N GLU A 910 -14.41 21.08 -5.40
CA GLU A 910 -13.98 20.64 -6.73
C GLU A 910 -13.84 21.85 -7.66
N LYS A 911 -14.85 22.72 -7.67
CA LYS A 911 -14.84 23.93 -8.51
C LYS A 911 -13.75 24.92 -8.14
N MET A 912 -13.47 25.10 -6.86
CA MET A 912 -12.37 25.95 -6.42
C MET A 912 -11.00 25.39 -6.83
N MET A 913 -10.80 24.07 -6.75
CA MET A 913 -9.57 23.41 -7.16
C MET A 913 -9.33 23.46 -8.68
N ASP A 914 -10.40 23.49 -9.47
CA ASP A 914 -10.31 23.57 -10.93
C ASP A 914 -10.16 25.01 -11.44
N ASP A 915 -10.84 25.98 -10.81
CA ASP A 915 -10.91 27.36 -11.32
C ASP A 915 -9.80 28.27 -10.76
N LEU A 916 -9.28 27.98 -9.55
CA LEU A 916 -8.30 28.83 -8.84
C LEU A 916 -6.88 28.25 -8.90
N ASP A 917 -5.88 29.12 -8.97
CA ASP A 917 -4.49 28.76 -8.69
C ASP A 917 -4.34 28.31 -7.23
N PHE A 918 -3.46 27.34 -6.98
CA PHE A 918 -3.36 26.71 -5.67
C PHE A 918 -2.98 27.69 -4.54
N ASN A 919 -2.10 28.66 -4.79
CA ASN A 919 -1.75 29.66 -3.77
C ASN A 919 -2.95 30.53 -3.36
N ASP A 920 -3.84 30.86 -4.30
CA ASP A 920 -5.05 31.65 -4.01
C ASP A 920 -6.09 30.79 -3.29
N PHE A 921 -6.25 29.52 -3.69
CA PHE A 921 -7.04 28.53 -2.96
C PHE A 921 -6.55 28.38 -1.51
N LYS A 922 -5.24 28.16 -1.33
CA LYS A 922 -4.58 28.02 -0.03
C LYS A 922 -4.83 29.24 0.86
N LYS A 923 -4.76 30.44 0.29
CA LYS A 923 -5.01 31.70 1.01
C LYS A 923 -6.47 31.83 1.47
N LEU A 924 -7.44 31.39 0.66
CA LEU A 924 -8.85 31.44 1.02
C LEU A 924 -9.20 30.45 2.14
N ILE A 925 -8.69 29.22 2.05
CA ILE A 925 -9.02 28.12 2.98
C ILE A 925 -8.19 28.15 4.27
N GLY A 926 -6.94 28.59 4.18
CA GLY A 926 -5.97 28.57 5.27
C GLY A 926 -5.15 27.28 5.31
N GLU A 927 -3.84 27.44 5.42
CA GLU A 927 -2.86 26.34 5.37
C GLU A 927 -2.97 25.34 6.54
N ASP A 928 -3.39 25.80 7.73
CA ASP A 928 -3.59 24.95 8.91
C ASP A 928 -4.87 24.10 8.86
N SER A 929 -5.73 24.33 7.87
CA SER A 929 -7.02 23.64 7.72
C SER A 929 -6.97 22.52 6.69
N MET A 930 -5.82 22.30 6.05
CA MET A 930 -5.65 21.29 5.01
C MET A 930 -4.33 20.54 5.17
N TYR A 931 -4.25 19.37 4.56
CA TYR A 931 -3.05 18.53 4.51
C TYR A 931 -2.95 17.87 3.13
N ILE A 932 -1.85 18.10 2.43
CA ILE A 932 -1.62 17.58 1.08
C ILE A 932 -0.36 16.75 1.07
N TYR A 933 -0.41 15.58 0.44
CA TYR A 933 0.71 14.68 0.27
C TYR A 933 0.57 13.89 -1.03
N GLY A 934 1.66 13.30 -1.49
CA GLY A 934 1.77 12.54 -2.72
C GLY A 934 2.45 11.19 -2.48
N THR A 935 2.07 10.22 -3.30
CA THR A 935 2.53 8.84 -3.21
C THR A 935 2.96 8.33 -4.58
N ILE A 936 4.04 7.56 -4.60
CA ILE A 936 4.48 6.77 -5.76
C ILE A 936 4.72 5.35 -5.26
N ASP A 937 3.88 4.43 -5.70
CA ASP A 937 3.90 3.02 -5.36
C ASP A 937 3.95 2.14 -6.63
N GLY A 938 4.45 0.92 -6.50
CA GLY A 938 4.59 -0.08 -7.55
C GLY A 938 5.91 -0.84 -7.48
N PHE A 939 6.02 -1.90 -8.27
CA PHE A 939 7.22 -2.72 -8.34
C PHE A 939 8.31 -2.04 -9.18
N ARG A 940 9.44 -1.73 -8.55
CA ARG A 940 10.60 -1.10 -9.20
C ARG A 940 11.42 -2.16 -9.93
N GLU A 941 11.58 -2.00 -11.24
CA GLU A 941 12.35 -2.93 -12.08
C GLU A 941 13.85 -2.72 -11.88
N LYS A 942 14.59 -3.83 -11.65
CA LYS A 942 16.06 -3.82 -11.40
C LYS A 942 16.46 -2.94 -10.22
N SER A 943 15.75 -3.06 -9.11
CA SER A 943 15.96 -2.30 -7.87
C SER A 943 16.11 -3.26 -6.69
N GLU A 944 16.91 -2.90 -5.69
CA GLU A 944 16.96 -3.65 -4.42
C GLU A 944 15.78 -3.30 -3.50
N VAL A 945 15.20 -2.12 -3.71
CA VAL A 945 13.95 -1.70 -3.11
C VAL A 945 12.83 -2.11 -4.05
N LEU A 946 12.02 -3.09 -3.65
CA LEU A 946 11.04 -3.69 -4.55
C LEU A 946 9.78 -2.82 -4.69
N ASN A 947 9.11 -2.51 -3.57
CA ASN A 947 7.78 -1.90 -3.56
C ASN A 947 7.59 -0.88 -2.41
N ASP A 948 8.66 -0.30 -1.87
CA ASP A 948 8.51 0.74 -0.85
C ASP A 948 7.85 1.98 -1.47
N THR A 949 6.81 2.49 -0.81
CA THR A 949 6.13 3.72 -1.22
C THR A 949 7.05 4.93 -1.07
N LEU A 950 7.21 5.71 -2.14
CA LEU A 950 7.84 7.02 -2.03
C LEU A 950 6.78 8.04 -1.63
N TYR A 951 6.99 8.66 -0.47
CA TYR A 951 6.17 9.76 0.02
C TYR A 951 6.80 11.10 -0.37
N SER A 952 5.94 12.02 -0.80
CA SER A 952 6.32 13.40 -1.08
C SER A 952 6.53 14.21 0.21
N ASN A 953 7.03 15.43 0.07
CA ASN A 953 6.82 16.49 1.06
C ASN A 953 5.33 16.77 1.22
N THR A 954 4.96 17.41 2.32
CA THR A 954 3.58 17.75 2.64
C THR A 954 3.36 19.26 2.63
N ILE A 955 2.12 19.69 2.40
CA ILE A 955 1.68 21.08 2.55
C ILE A 955 0.59 21.12 3.61
N GLY A 956 0.66 22.09 4.52
CA GLY A 956 -0.32 22.26 5.58
C GLY A 956 -0.05 21.42 6.82
N LYS A 957 -1.09 21.18 7.62
CA LYS A 957 -0.99 20.48 8.89
C LYS A 957 -2.15 19.52 9.06
N ILE A 958 -1.88 18.37 9.68
CA ILE A 958 -2.90 17.45 10.15
C ILE A 958 -3.73 18.18 11.21
N GLY A 959 -4.95 18.56 10.85
CA GLY A 959 -5.85 19.41 11.65
C GLY A 959 -6.77 18.65 12.59
N SER A 960 -6.70 17.32 12.63
CA SER A 960 -7.50 16.46 13.50
C SER A 960 -6.70 15.24 13.96
N LYS A 961 -7.15 14.56 15.03
CA LYS A 961 -6.60 13.24 15.40
C LYS A 961 -6.86 12.17 14.32
N GLN A 962 -7.84 12.42 13.45
CA GLN A 962 -8.29 11.54 12.38
C GLN A 962 -7.75 12.04 11.05
N TRP A 963 -6.45 11.85 10.83
CA TRP A 963 -5.72 12.52 9.74
C TRP A 963 -6.29 12.23 8.34
N ASN A 964 -6.89 11.04 8.13
CA ASN A 964 -7.51 10.61 6.87
C ASN A 964 -9.05 10.52 6.92
N GLY A 965 -9.68 11.08 7.96
CA GLY A 965 -11.14 11.10 8.12
C GLY A 965 -11.64 10.19 9.26
N PRO A 966 -12.86 10.46 9.77
CA PRO A 966 -13.44 9.70 10.87
C PRO A 966 -13.65 8.22 10.55
N LEU A 967 -14.02 7.87 9.32
CA LEU A 967 -14.33 6.47 8.96
C LEU A 967 -13.07 5.59 8.91
N ASP A 968 -11.95 6.11 8.42
CA ASP A 968 -10.70 5.35 8.36
C ASP A 968 -10.17 5.01 9.76
N VAL A 969 -10.25 5.95 10.71
CA VAL A 969 -9.86 5.69 12.10
C VAL A 969 -10.77 4.64 12.74
N VAL A 970 -12.07 4.73 12.49
CA VAL A 970 -13.04 3.74 12.98
C VAL A 970 -12.71 2.36 12.42
N LYS A 971 -12.50 2.25 11.11
CA LYS A 971 -12.12 0.99 10.46
C LYS A 971 -10.85 0.39 11.07
N ASP A 972 -9.81 1.20 11.26
CA ASP A 972 -8.53 0.75 11.81
C ASP A 972 -8.64 0.32 13.28
N LEU A 973 -9.37 1.08 14.11
CA LEU A 973 -9.63 0.75 15.51
C LEU A 973 -10.39 -0.58 15.66
N LEU A 974 -11.35 -0.83 14.76
CA LEU A 974 -12.13 -2.06 14.76
C LEU A 974 -11.40 -3.23 14.07
N GLY A 975 -10.28 -2.93 13.40
CA GLY A 975 -9.50 -3.88 12.63
C GLY A 975 -10.29 -4.59 11.54
N LEU A 976 -11.26 -3.92 10.93
CA LEU A 976 -12.03 -4.39 9.77
C LEU A 976 -11.21 -4.19 8.49
N SER A 977 -11.34 -5.08 7.51
CA SER A 977 -10.73 -4.83 6.19
C SER A 977 -11.46 -3.68 5.48
N GLY A 978 -10.77 -3.00 4.56
CA GLY A 978 -11.36 -1.92 3.76
C GLY A 978 -12.53 -2.42 2.93
N GLY A 979 -12.36 -3.57 2.28
CA GLY A 979 -13.39 -4.20 1.47
C GLY A 979 -14.63 -4.65 2.26
N GLU A 980 -14.48 -5.10 3.51
CA GLU A 980 -15.65 -5.40 4.37
C GLU A 980 -16.34 -4.12 4.83
N PHE A 981 -15.57 -3.14 5.29
CA PHE A 981 -16.11 -1.88 5.80
C PHE A 981 -16.92 -1.14 4.74
N SER A 982 -16.42 -1.08 3.49
CA SER A 982 -17.09 -0.40 2.38
C SER A 982 -18.20 -1.22 1.72
N GLY A 983 -18.33 -2.51 2.07
CA GLY A 983 -19.27 -3.43 1.43
C GLY A 983 -18.89 -3.78 -0.01
N GLY A 984 -17.60 -3.84 -0.34
CA GLY A 984 -17.09 -4.05 -1.72
C GLY A 984 -17.49 -5.38 -2.36
N TRP A 985 -18.09 -6.31 -1.61
CA TRP A 985 -18.63 -7.58 -2.10
C TRP A 985 -20.10 -7.49 -2.56
N ILE A 986 -20.81 -6.39 -2.26
CA ILE A 986 -22.20 -6.13 -2.69
C ILE A 986 -22.38 -4.77 -3.38
N ARG A 987 -21.52 -3.79 -3.06
CA ARG A 987 -21.46 -2.46 -3.68
C ARG A 987 -20.46 -2.45 -4.81
N GLU A 988 -20.67 -1.53 -5.75
CA GLU A 988 -19.77 -1.33 -6.87
C GLU A 988 -18.66 -0.33 -6.50
N GLY A 989 -17.40 -0.66 -6.80
CA GLY A 989 -16.24 0.24 -6.64
C GLY A 989 -15.65 0.73 -7.96
N LEU A 990 -14.73 1.72 -7.86
CA LEU A 990 -13.87 2.22 -8.96
C LEU A 990 -12.39 1.89 -8.75
#